data_AF-A0A1E7FB05-F1
#
_entry.id   AF-A0A1E7FB05-F1
#
_cell.length_a   1.000
_cell.length_b   1.000
_cell.length_c   1.000
_cell.angle_alpha   90.00
_cell.angle_beta   90.00
_cell.angle_gamma   90.00
#
_symmetry.space_group_name_H-M   'P 1'
#
loop_
_entity.id
_entity.type
_entity.pdbx_description
1 polymer ?
#
loop_
_entity_poly.entity_id
_entity_poly.type
_entity_poly.pdbx_seq_one_letter_code
_entity_poly.pdbx_strand_id
1 'polypeptide(L)'
;MSLELDVERFYSRLRKLHGSFVKHKKNYWLGAKSLCIQRGSNDEDQPYLRSVVLQQWLFGYELPDTILLLQDDGNLWICATKKKCDFLEPAVGKDKDFTINLLLRNKEDGNAENYATLLKHVTDKAKTEGGDDDSISKVAIVSPYEKLLDESVDAKTIELVDATHGIALVMAVKDDFERDLMKKSSVLSNKVMKHGFVKRLEGIIEDEKEITHEAFASEIEAILEDPNKIKLNVPGDDVQPCYFPIIQSGGKYELKVSAQSTSNQLAHDIIVVSLGARYKLYCSNMTRTFLVDPPKKVSKNYEVLLEVQEACLEAMQPGQPLKAVYKAAVNYLKNNGHEDLIDKLPKNLGFAQGLEFRDSTLLLSPKNSVQLRKGMVFCLAIGFQNLELTESNLSNTPNNSPKLNTYALMVSDMVSISDKGAEVLTKMGKAITNVAYNVNDEDDDDDDDDDDDDDEDDGDAKLARKLSKEPNNADGGRRSRRLARDPNETAEAAEGIAERERRQIELMARRNEDRVREIARQNSKNRGKGAAEDLAEELETYRKPSDYPPNVQPNQVKVDMANQCVLLPVFGNPIPFHISTIKNVVLPDPDNATLLRINFYTAGIALGKDAPANMVKLVQKYAPYASFIRELTFRSLDGNNLVAAFRQISELRKRFRAREIREIEELNLVKQEKLIRTKNERVPRLSDLTMRPVFAGRKTQGNLEAHTNGLRFISTRNEVVDIMFNNIKYAIFQPCENEIMVLVHFHLKNAIMIGKKKHLDVQFFTEVVDASQAVDNGRRSMYDPDEMDDEQRERTLRKRLNAAFRDFCKKVDAVAKKNNYEVEFDVPYRDLGFTGNPHKEMVTILPTLNCLVNLTETPFFVVDLDHIDHVHFERVTYMSKAFDMILINKDFIKMPFRIDMIPNGDKDAIQEWLTSMDLTYTEGPMNLNWKSILATAKDDDRFYMNTEDDEYTKKEAGWEILRMFGRDDEDDGEEEEDDSEFGDESGGDDDEEELEEDDEADYDTEDDDDFDGDDELDEQGMDWDEMEEQAAKDDKRVVRLGTGEEQRRVEPPRKRRGGGGRERDRRPGKQQRRR
;
A
#
# COMPACT_ATOMS: atom_id res chain seq x y z
N MET A 1 6.59 -19.88 -41.12
CA MET A 1 8.01 -19.74 -41.50
C MET A 1 8.62 -21.12 -41.80
N SER A 2 9.89 -21.21 -42.21
CA SER A 2 10.69 -22.42 -41.97
C SER A 2 10.81 -22.64 -40.46
N LEU A 3 10.82 -23.90 -40.00
CA LEU A 3 11.31 -24.20 -38.65
C LEU A 3 12.83 -24.26 -38.76
N GLU A 4 13.52 -23.45 -37.99
CA GLU A 4 14.98 -23.36 -37.98
C GLU A 4 15.50 -23.63 -36.56
N LEU A 5 16.65 -24.30 -36.47
CA LEU A 5 17.25 -24.70 -35.21
C LEU A 5 18.06 -23.54 -34.65
N ASP A 6 17.74 -23.11 -33.43
CA ASP A 6 18.66 -22.29 -32.64
C ASP A 6 19.86 -23.13 -32.20
N VAL A 7 20.92 -23.07 -33.01
CA VAL A 7 22.16 -23.86 -32.84
C VAL A 7 22.88 -23.49 -31.55
N GLU A 8 22.86 -22.22 -31.14
CA GLU A 8 23.57 -21.77 -29.94
C GLU A 8 22.88 -22.25 -28.66
N ARG A 9 21.55 -22.06 -28.57
CA ARG A 9 20.73 -22.56 -27.46
C ARG A 9 20.77 -24.07 -27.37
N PHE A 10 20.71 -24.77 -28.52
CA PHE A 10 20.88 -26.22 -28.58
C PHE A 10 22.22 -26.65 -27.96
N TYR A 11 23.34 -26.03 -28.37
CA TYR A 11 24.65 -26.38 -27.82
C TYR A 11 24.83 -25.97 -26.36
N SER A 12 24.30 -24.83 -25.93
CA SER A 12 24.30 -24.40 -24.53
C SER A 12 23.57 -25.43 -23.64
N ARG A 13 22.40 -25.88 -24.07
CA ARG A 13 21.58 -26.89 -23.36
C ARG A 13 22.18 -28.29 -23.44
N LEU A 14 22.80 -28.66 -24.57
CA LEU A 14 23.57 -29.91 -24.71
C LEU A 14 24.79 -29.96 -23.77
N ARG A 15 25.55 -28.86 -23.65
CA ARG A 15 26.65 -28.72 -22.68
C ARG A 15 26.15 -28.86 -21.24
N LYS A 16 25.03 -28.23 -20.89
CA LYS A 16 24.37 -28.33 -19.56
C LYS A 16 23.92 -29.77 -19.24
N LEU A 17 23.41 -30.50 -20.23
CA LEU A 17 23.03 -31.92 -20.11
C LEU A 17 24.26 -32.86 -19.98
N HIS A 18 25.20 -32.78 -20.93
CA HIS A 18 26.40 -33.63 -20.96
C HIS A 18 27.32 -33.37 -19.76
N GLY A 19 27.53 -32.10 -19.38
CA GLY A 19 28.30 -31.74 -18.19
C GLY A 19 27.73 -32.34 -16.91
N SER A 20 26.40 -32.41 -16.77
CA SER A 20 25.74 -33.14 -15.67
C SER A 20 25.95 -34.65 -15.77
N PHE A 21 25.77 -35.22 -16.98
CA PHE A 21 25.93 -36.65 -17.25
C PHE A 21 27.33 -37.15 -16.87
N VAL A 22 28.38 -36.41 -17.22
CA VAL A 22 29.77 -36.74 -16.87
C VAL A 22 30.07 -36.42 -15.40
N LYS A 23 29.80 -35.20 -14.92
CA LYS A 23 30.20 -34.76 -13.57
C LYS A 23 29.47 -35.50 -12.44
N HIS A 24 28.21 -35.89 -12.65
CA HIS A 24 27.36 -36.53 -11.65
C HIS A 24 26.99 -37.98 -12.00
N LYS A 25 27.76 -38.61 -12.89
CA LYS A 25 27.56 -39.96 -13.47
C LYS A 25 27.07 -41.02 -12.47
N LYS A 26 27.72 -41.10 -11.29
CA LYS A 26 27.35 -42.07 -10.23
C LYS A 26 26.11 -41.68 -9.42
N ASN A 27 25.84 -40.39 -9.24
CA ASN A 27 24.88 -39.88 -8.27
C ASN A 27 23.49 -39.65 -8.87
N TYR A 28 23.42 -39.10 -10.09
CA TYR A 28 22.17 -38.74 -10.76
C TYR A 28 21.87 -39.60 -12.00
N TRP A 29 22.87 -40.32 -12.51
CA TRP A 29 22.79 -41.10 -13.75
C TRP A 29 23.16 -42.59 -13.56
N LEU A 30 23.17 -43.05 -12.31
CA LEU A 30 23.30 -44.46 -11.88
C LEU A 30 24.52 -45.22 -12.43
N GLY A 31 25.55 -44.51 -12.90
CA GLY A 31 26.77 -45.05 -13.49
C GLY A 31 26.74 -45.27 -15.00
N ALA A 32 25.71 -44.79 -15.71
CA ALA A 32 25.57 -44.95 -17.16
C ALA A 32 26.74 -44.34 -17.96
N LYS A 33 27.13 -44.99 -19.07
CA LYS A 33 28.12 -44.48 -20.05
C LYS A 33 27.48 -43.81 -21.27
N SER A 34 26.23 -44.14 -21.59
CA SER A 34 25.44 -43.50 -22.63
C SER A 34 24.03 -43.17 -22.14
N LEU A 35 23.45 -42.09 -22.64
CA LEU A 35 22.08 -41.65 -22.42
C LEU A 35 21.31 -41.83 -23.73
N CYS A 36 20.29 -42.69 -23.73
CA CYS A 36 19.44 -42.97 -24.87
C CYS A 36 18.02 -42.44 -24.63
N ILE A 37 17.59 -41.52 -25.48
CA ILE A 37 16.27 -40.88 -25.42
C ILE A 37 15.53 -41.26 -26.70
N GLN A 38 14.47 -42.04 -26.57
CA GLN A 38 13.60 -42.44 -27.66
C GLN A 38 12.29 -41.66 -27.61
N ARG A 39 11.79 -41.28 -28.78
CA ARG A 39 10.45 -40.76 -28.99
C ARG A 39 9.79 -41.51 -30.14
N GLY A 40 8.68 -42.19 -29.86
CA GLY A 40 7.81 -42.81 -30.87
C GLY A 40 6.92 -41.80 -31.60
N SER A 41 5.78 -42.25 -32.13
CA SER A 41 4.80 -41.41 -32.83
C SER A 41 4.14 -40.38 -31.91
N ASN A 42 3.58 -39.30 -32.49
CA ASN A 42 2.75 -38.34 -31.77
C ASN A 42 1.69 -39.03 -30.90
N ASP A 43 1.49 -38.46 -29.72
CA ASP A 43 0.49 -38.85 -28.73
C ASP A 43 0.07 -37.56 -28.04
N GLU A 44 -1.04 -36.99 -28.50
CA GLU A 44 -1.53 -35.67 -28.06
C GLU A 44 -2.18 -35.74 -26.67
N ASP A 45 -2.52 -36.94 -26.18
CA ASP A 45 -2.98 -37.19 -24.81
C ASP A 45 -1.82 -37.14 -23.78
N GLN A 46 -0.56 -37.15 -24.22
CA GLN A 46 0.63 -37.20 -23.34
C GLN A 46 1.72 -36.14 -23.68
N PRO A 47 1.38 -34.83 -23.70
CA PRO A 47 2.31 -33.75 -24.10
C PRO A 47 3.49 -33.52 -23.13
N TYR A 48 3.47 -34.17 -21.95
CA TYR A 48 4.48 -34.02 -20.89
C TYR A 48 5.37 -35.26 -20.69
N LEU A 49 5.44 -36.18 -21.67
CA LEU A 49 6.42 -37.25 -21.62
C LEU A 49 7.84 -36.67 -21.52
N ARG A 50 8.66 -37.21 -20.61
CA ARG A 50 9.99 -36.65 -20.31
C ARG A 50 10.93 -36.61 -21.53
N SER A 51 10.73 -37.50 -22.51
CA SER A 51 11.43 -37.47 -23.80
C SER A 51 10.94 -36.36 -24.73
N VAL A 52 9.64 -36.06 -24.76
CA VAL A 52 9.05 -34.90 -25.47
C VAL A 52 9.56 -33.60 -24.86
N VAL A 53 9.46 -33.47 -23.54
CA VAL A 53 9.88 -32.30 -22.76
C VAL A 53 11.38 -32.00 -22.96
N LEU A 54 12.23 -33.03 -23.00
CA LEU A 54 13.66 -32.88 -23.27
C LEU A 54 13.96 -32.54 -24.74
N GLN A 55 13.19 -33.03 -25.71
CA GLN A 55 13.31 -32.60 -27.11
C GLN A 55 12.89 -31.13 -27.28
N GLN A 56 11.75 -30.72 -26.73
CA GLN A 56 11.28 -29.34 -26.72
C GLN A 56 12.32 -28.41 -26.05
N TRP A 57 13.01 -28.87 -25.01
CA TRP A 57 14.10 -28.12 -24.38
C TRP A 57 15.35 -27.99 -25.24
N LEU A 58 15.79 -29.06 -25.90
CA LEU A 58 17.01 -29.06 -26.73
C LEU A 58 16.81 -28.36 -28.08
N PHE A 59 15.67 -28.56 -28.75
CA PHE A 59 15.45 -28.18 -30.15
C PHE A 59 14.41 -27.06 -30.34
N GLY A 60 13.76 -26.61 -29.27
CA GLY A 60 12.56 -25.74 -29.34
C GLY A 60 11.28 -26.47 -29.79
N TYR A 61 11.41 -27.65 -30.37
CA TYR A 61 10.33 -28.43 -30.96
C TYR A 61 10.40 -29.91 -30.58
N GLU A 62 9.26 -30.60 -30.65
CA GLU A 62 9.23 -32.05 -30.58
C GLU A 62 9.75 -32.68 -31.89
N LEU A 63 10.53 -33.74 -31.80
CA LEU A 63 11.01 -34.54 -32.93
C LEU A 63 10.48 -35.99 -32.81
N PRO A 64 9.26 -36.25 -33.33
CA PRO A 64 8.64 -37.58 -33.27
C PRO A 64 9.44 -38.68 -33.98
N ASP A 65 9.17 -39.94 -33.66
CA ASP A 65 9.82 -41.12 -34.26
C ASP A 65 11.36 -40.99 -34.39
N THR A 66 12.03 -40.48 -33.36
CA THR A 66 13.46 -40.11 -33.34
C THR A 66 14.15 -40.71 -32.13
N ILE A 67 15.39 -41.19 -32.32
CA ILE A 67 16.25 -41.72 -31.25
C ILE A 67 17.49 -40.84 -31.14
N LEU A 68 17.82 -40.44 -29.91
CA LEU A 68 19.03 -39.70 -29.55
C LEU A 68 19.89 -40.56 -28.62
N LEU A 69 21.14 -40.78 -28.98
CA LEU A 69 22.13 -41.48 -28.14
C LEU A 69 23.32 -40.55 -27.89
N LEU A 70 23.36 -39.97 -26.69
CA LEU A 70 24.46 -39.15 -26.21
C LEU A 70 25.45 -40.02 -25.43
N GLN A 71 26.74 -39.91 -25.76
CA GLN A 71 27.83 -40.61 -25.09
C GLN A 71 28.64 -39.65 -24.21
N ASP A 72 29.29 -40.20 -23.18
CA ASP A 72 30.09 -39.44 -22.20
C ASP A 72 31.34 -38.73 -22.76
N ASP A 73 31.72 -38.96 -24.03
CA ASP A 73 32.79 -38.25 -24.76
C ASP A 73 32.29 -37.15 -25.71
N GLY A 74 31.00 -36.80 -25.66
CA GLY A 74 30.42 -35.76 -26.52
C GLY A 74 29.95 -36.26 -27.90
N ASN A 75 30.10 -37.55 -28.21
CA ASN A 75 29.46 -38.14 -29.40
C ASN A 75 27.94 -38.19 -29.21
N LEU A 76 27.20 -37.54 -30.12
CA LEU A 76 25.74 -37.54 -30.17
C LEU A 76 25.27 -38.17 -31.50
N TRP A 77 24.58 -39.30 -31.41
CA TRP A 77 23.96 -39.95 -32.56
C TRP A 77 22.46 -39.66 -32.59
N ILE A 78 21.94 -39.27 -33.75
CA ILE A 78 20.53 -38.92 -33.93
C ILE A 78 19.97 -39.70 -35.12
N CYS A 79 19.03 -40.62 -34.85
CA CYS A 79 18.36 -41.42 -35.87
C CYS A 79 16.97 -40.84 -36.17
N ALA A 80 16.82 -40.19 -37.33
CA ALA A 80 15.64 -39.40 -37.67
C ALA A 80 15.22 -39.54 -39.15
N THR A 81 14.05 -39.01 -39.52
CA THR A 81 13.61 -38.96 -40.93
C THR A 81 14.33 -37.84 -41.69
N LYS A 82 14.43 -37.92 -43.04
CA LYS A 82 15.25 -36.97 -43.81
C LYS A 82 15.01 -35.50 -43.44
N LYS A 83 13.75 -35.04 -43.43
CA LYS A 83 13.40 -33.65 -43.05
C LYS A 83 13.93 -33.21 -41.67
N LYS A 84 14.07 -34.15 -40.73
CA LYS A 84 14.58 -33.90 -39.38
C LYS A 84 16.11 -33.92 -39.36
N CYS A 85 16.76 -34.73 -40.19
CA CYS A 85 18.19 -34.60 -40.45
C CYS A 85 18.49 -33.24 -41.12
N ASP A 86 17.75 -32.87 -42.17
CA ASP A 86 17.87 -31.60 -42.89
C ASP A 86 17.71 -30.37 -41.94
N PHE A 87 16.90 -30.48 -40.87
CA PHE A 87 16.72 -29.48 -39.81
C PHE A 87 17.87 -29.43 -38.79
N LEU A 88 18.55 -30.56 -38.54
CA LEU A 88 19.66 -30.67 -37.59
C LEU A 88 21.04 -30.43 -38.24
N GLU A 89 21.13 -30.55 -39.57
CA GLU A 89 22.33 -30.29 -40.38
C GLU A 89 23.04 -28.97 -40.04
N PRO A 90 22.36 -27.83 -39.76
CA PRO A 90 23.02 -26.56 -39.41
C PRO A 90 23.91 -26.62 -38.16
N ALA A 91 23.69 -27.57 -37.25
CA ALA A 91 24.53 -27.78 -36.06
C ALA A 91 25.75 -28.67 -36.35
N VAL A 92 25.74 -29.50 -37.40
CA VAL A 92 26.77 -30.52 -37.63
C VAL A 92 28.14 -29.86 -37.86
N GLY A 93 29.12 -30.20 -37.02
CA GLY A 93 30.50 -29.71 -37.10
C GLY A 93 30.70 -28.24 -36.67
N LYS A 94 29.75 -27.64 -35.95
CA LYS A 94 29.86 -26.26 -35.44
C LYS A 94 30.64 -26.15 -34.12
N ASP A 95 30.45 -27.10 -33.21
CA ASP A 95 31.14 -27.18 -31.92
C ASP A 95 32.38 -28.11 -32.02
N LYS A 96 33.33 -27.99 -31.08
CA LYS A 96 34.57 -28.78 -31.02
C LYS A 96 34.50 -29.93 -30.01
N ASP A 97 33.66 -29.80 -29.00
CA ASP A 97 33.54 -30.74 -27.88
C ASP A 97 32.46 -31.80 -28.16
N PHE A 98 31.63 -31.58 -29.19
CA PHE A 98 30.48 -32.42 -29.54
C PHE A 98 30.45 -32.81 -31.02
N THR A 99 30.49 -34.12 -31.29
CA THR A 99 30.36 -34.66 -32.65
C THR A 99 28.95 -35.17 -32.89
N ILE A 100 28.20 -34.51 -33.77
CA ILE A 100 26.84 -34.89 -34.15
C ILE A 100 26.87 -35.82 -35.36
N ASN A 101 26.25 -37.00 -35.23
CA ASN A 101 26.18 -38.02 -36.27
C ASN A 101 24.70 -38.28 -36.61
N LEU A 102 24.28 -37.97 -37.84
CA LEU A 102 22.90 -38.13 -38.29
C LEU A 102 22.72 -39.46 -39.03
N LEU A 103 21.83 -40.32 -38.52
CA LEU A 103 21.42 -41.58 -39.15
C LEU A 103 20.05 -41.41 -39.80
N LEU A 104 19.95 -41.71 -41.10
CA LEU A 104 18.68 -41.66 -41.82
C LEU A 104 17.84 -42.90 -41.50
N ARG A 105 16.63 -42.69 -40.99
CA ARG A 105 15.68 -43.78 -40.69
C ARG A 105 15.24 -44.49 -41.97
N ASN A 106 15.49 -45.80 -42.00
CA ASN A 106 15.03 -46.70 -43.05
C ASN A 106 13.68 -47.30 -42.62
N LYS A 107 12.75 -47.42 -43.58
CA LYS A 107 11.43 -48.02 -43.39
C LYS A 107 11.31 -49.45 -43.96
N GLU A 108 12.29 -49.88 -44.74
CA GLU A 108 12.27 -51.18 -45.42
C GLU A 108 12.80 -52.32 -44.53
N ASP A 109 13.73 -52.03 -43.62
CA ASP A 109 14.31 -52.95 -42.63
C ASP A 109 13.76 -52.76 -41.20
N GLY A 110 12.85 -51.79 -41.01
CA GLY A 110 12.35 -51.40 -39.68
C GLY A 110 13.34 -50.58 -38.84
N ASN A 111 14.47 -50.11 -39.40
CA ASN A 111 15.65 -49.53 -38.73
C ASN A 111 16.57 -50.55 -38.04
N ALA A 112 16.46 -51.85 -38.34
CA ALA A 112 17.32 -52.89 -37.78
C ALA A 112 18.84 -52.61 -37.95
N GLU A 113 19.29 -52.09 -39.09
CA GLU A 113 20.71 -51.74 -39.31
C GLU A 113 21.15 -50.52 -38.47
N ASN A 114 20.26 -49.52 -38.34
CA ASN A 114 20.49 -48.36 -37.48
C ASN A 114 20.54 -48.76 -35.99
N TYR A 115 19.64 -49.65 -35.54
CA TYR A 115 19.62 -50.13 -34.14
C TYR A 115 20.87 -50.96 -33.83
N ALA A 116 21.28 -51.86 -34.73
CA ALA A 116 22.52 -52.62 -34.60
C ALA A 116 23.75 -51.69 -34.52
N THR A 117 23.75 -50.58 -35.27
CA THR A 117 24.81 -49.57 -35.25
C THR A 117 24.86 -48.84 -33.89
N LEU A 118 23.72 -48.36 -33.38
CA LEU A 118 23.63 -47.70 -32.07
C LEU A 118 24.05 -48.64 -30.92
N LEU A 119 23.58 -49.88 -30.91
CA LEU A 119 23.95 -50.90 -29.92
C LEU A 119 25.45 -51.26 -29.98
N LYS A 120 26.04 -51.26 -31.18
CA LYS A 120 27.49 -51.43 -31.35
C LYS A 120 28.27 -50.27 -30.70
N HIS A 121 27.85 -49.02 -30.91
CA HIS A 121 28.50 -47.86 -30.27
C HIS A 121 28.36 -47.84 -28.73
N VAL A 122 27.31 -48.45 -28.18
CA VAL A 122 27.16 -48.69 -26.73
C VAL A 122 28.11 -49.78 -26.20
N THR A 123 28.33 -50.86 -26.97
CA THR A 123 29.05 -52.05 -26.53
C THR A 123 30.56 -52.01 -26.81
N ASP A 124 31.01 -51.49 -27.94
CA ASP A 124 32.44 -51.29 -28.24
C ASP A 124 33.09 -50.34 -27.19
N LYS A 125 32.34 -49.35 -26.72
CA LYS A 125 32.79 -48.39 -25.67
C LYS A 125 32.80 -48.97 -24.25
N ALA A 126 32.24 -50.16 -24.04
CA ALA A 126 32.45 -50.91 -22.80
C ALA A 126 33.88 -51.49 -22.76
N LYS A 127 34.37 -51.99 -23.90
CA LYS A 127 35.60 -52.79 -24.03
C LYS A 127 36.89 -51.98 -24.01
N THR A 128 36.85 -50.68 -24.36
CA THR A 128 38.04 -49.83 -24.47
C THR A 128 38.67 -49.38 -23.14
N GLU A 129 38.00 -49.56 -22.00
CA GLU A 129 38.47 -49.12 -20.68
C GLU A 129 39.01 -50.26 -19.77
N GLY A 130 39.35 -51.42 -20.33
CA GLY A 130 40.13 -52.45 -19.63
C GLY A 130 39.37 -53.30 -18.59
N GLY A 131 38.05 -53.41 -18.71
CA GLY A 131 37.29 -54.46 -18.03
C GLY A 131 37.45 -55.82 -18.73
N ASP A 132 37.23 -56.92 -18.00
CA ASP A 132 37.09 -58.25 -18.59
C ASP A 132 35.87 -58.31 -19.56
N ASP A 133 35.88 -59.26 -20.48
CA ASP A 133 34.87 -59.45 -21.55
C ASP A 133 33.45 -59.83 -21.05
N ASP A 134 33.25 -59.79 -19.72
CA ASP A 134 32.03 -60.09 -18.94
C ASP A 134 31.44 -58.81 -18.28
N SER A 135 31.96 -57.61 -18.61
CA SER A 135 31.57 -56.34 -17.97
C SER A 135 30.34 -55.68 -18.61
N ILE A 136 29.27 -55.54 -17.84
CA ILE A 136 27.97 -54.98 -18.28
C ILE A 136 28.02 -53.45 -18.45
N SER A 137 27.57 -52.94 -19.60
CA SER A 137 27.51 -51.51 -19.93
C SER A 137 26.18 -50.88 -19.50
N LYS A 138 26.22 -49.86 -18.62
CA LYS A 138 25.00 -49.16 -18.18
C LYS A 138 24.57 -48.08 -19.19
N VAL A 139 23.31 -48.09 -19.58
CA VAL A 139 22.68 -47.09 -20.46
C VAL A 139 21.50 -46.45 -19.73
N ALA A 140 21.51 -45.13 -19.61
CA ALA A 140 20.41 -44.37 -19.05
C ALA A 140 19.30 -44.21 -20.10
N ILE A 141 18.05 -44.52 -19.74
CA ILE A 141 16.88 -44.44 -20.63
C ILE A 141 15.72 -43.65 -20.00
N VAL A 142 14.80 -43.18 -20.85
CA VAL A 142 13.59 -42.44 -20.46
C VAL A 142 12.35 -43.28 -20.77
N SER A 143 11.41 -43.35 -19.84
CA SER A 143 10.13 -44.05 -20.02
C SER A 143 9.05 -43.12 -20.61
N PRO A 144 8.15 -43.61 -21.49
CA PRO A 144 8.08 -44.95 -22.05
C PRO A 144 9.10 -45.18 -23.18
N TYR A 145 9.70 -46.37 -23.17
CA TYR A 145 10.68 -46.86 -24.15
C TYR A 145 10.00 -47.82 -25.15
N GLU A 146 10.51 -47.98 -26.38
CA GLU A 146 9.93 -48.94 -27.32
C GLU A 146 10.43 -50.37 -27.06
N LYS A 147 9.49 -51.29 -26.85
CA LYS A 147 9.76 -52.73 -26.64
C LYS A 147 10.62 -53.37 -27.73
N LEU A 148 10.57 -52.85 -28.96
CA LEU A 148 11.41 -53.31 -30.08
C LEU A 148 12.91 -53.12 -29.83
N LEU A 149 13.28 -52.13 -29.00
CA LEU A 149 14.66 -51.95 -28.56
C LEU A 149 14.98 -52.86 -27.37
N ASP A 150 14.07 -53.02 -26.38
CA ASP A 150 14.22 -54.02 -25.30
C ASP A 150 14.46 -55.44 -25.86
N GLU A 151 13.70 -55.85 -26.89
CA GLU A 151 13.85 -57.14 -27.59
C GLU A 151 15.19 -57.30 -28.32
N SER A 152 15.89 -56.20 -28.60
CA SER A 152 17.19 -56.18 -29.28
C SER A 152 18.41 -56.08 -28.34
N VAL A 153 18.17 -55.79 -27.06
CA VAL A 153 19.22 -55.58 -26.04
C VAL A 153 19.58 -56.91 -25.37
N ASP A 154 20.82 -57.39 -25.54
CA ASP A 154 21.32 -58.51 -24.74
C ASP A 154 21.62 -58.03 -23.31
N ALA A 155 20.71 -58.35 -22.39
CA ALA A 155 20.78 -58.06 -20.96
C ALA A 155 22.01 -58.66 -20.23
N LYS A 156 22.85 -59.46 -20.89
CA LYS A 156 24.18 -59.87 -20.39
C LYS A 156 25.27 -58.82 -20.66
N THR A 157 25.03 -57.88 -21.57
CA THR A 157 26.02 -56.91 -22.05
C THR A 157 25.61 -55.46 -21.76
N ILE A 158 24.30 -55.20 -21.60
CA ILE A 158 23.74 -53.88 -21.35
C ILE A 158 22.79 -53.94 -20.16
N GLU A 159 22.91 -52.97 -19.24
CA GLU A 159 21.97 -52.72 -18.14
C GLU A 159 21.25 -51.39 -18.41
N LEU A 160 19.93 -51.42 -18.48
CA LEU A 160 19.10 -50.23 -18.66
C LEU A 160 18.78 -49.61 -17.28
N VAL A 161 19.07 -48.32 -17.11
CA VAL A 161 18.85 -47.58 -15.86
C VAL A 161 18.00 -46.32 -16.09
N ASP A 162 17.23 -45.87 -15.10
CA ASP A 162 16.37 -44.70 -15.23
C ASP A 162 17.17 -43.39 -15.32
N ALA A 163 16.88 -42.58 -16.35
CA ALA A 163 17.45 -41.25 -16.56
C ALA A 163 16.60 -40.11 -15.96
N THR A 164 15.35 -40.38 -15.57
CA THR A 164 14.32 -39.36 -15.31
C THR A 164 14.75 -38.33 -14.26
N HIS A 165 15.33 -38.78 -13.15
CA HIS A 165 15.81 -37.88 -12.08
C HIS A 165 17.04 -37.06 -12.49
N GLY A 166 17.93 -37.61 -13.31
CA GLY A 166 19.09 -36.88 -13.85
C GLY A 166 18.66 -35.74 -14.77
N ILE A 167 17.71 -36.01 -15.67
CA ILE A 167 17.13 -35.02 -16.59
C ILE A 167 16.40 -33.91 -15.80
N ALA A 168 15.58 -34.29 -14.81
CA ALA A 168 14.91 -33.35 -13.93
C ALA A 168 15.88 -32.37 -13.26
N LEU A 169 17.00 -32.85 -12.70
CA LEU A 169 17.98 -32.01 -12.02
C LEU A 169 18.75 -31.05 -12.95
N VAL A 170 18.84 -31.38 -14.26
CA VAL A 170 19.38 -30.50 -15.31
C VAL A 170 18.38 -29.40 -15.67
N MET A 171 17.10 -29.75 -15.85
CA MET A 171 16.03 -28.85 -16.30
C MET A 171 15.34 -28.08 -15.16
N ALA A 172 15.70 -28.36 -13.90
CA ALA A 172 15.12 -27.69 -12.73
C ALA A 172 15.38 -26.17 -12.72
N VAL A 173 16.65 -25.79 -12.91
CA VAL A 173 17.10 -24.39 -12.95
C VAL A 173 16.91 -23.85 -14.37
N LYS A 174 16.04 -22.85 -14.49
CA LYS A 174 15.65 -22.17 -15.72
C LYS A 174 16.69 -21.12 -16.12
N ASP A 175 16.99 -21.05 -17.42
CA ASP A 175 17.68 -19.90 -18.00
C ASP A 175 16.74 -18.68 -18.13
N ASP A 176 17.28 -17.50 -18.43
CA ASP A 176 16.52 -16.25 -18.31
C ASP A 176 15.42 -16.10 -19.38
N PHE A 177 15.63 -16.71 -20.55
CA PHE A 177 14.60 -16.86 -21.57
C PHE A 177 13.48 -17.82 -21.10
N GLU A 178 13.82 -18.94 -20.45
CA GLU A 178 12.82 -19.81 -19.82
C GLU A 178 12.02 -19.06 -18.72
N ARG A 179 12.68 -18.20 -17.93
CA ARG A 179 12.03 -17.41 -16.87
C ARG A 179 11.06 -16.37 -17.43
N ASP A 180 11.41 -15.67 -18.51
CA ASP A 180 10.50 -14.75 -19.19
C ASP A 180 9.27 -15.45 -19.78
N LEU A 181 9.45 -16.57 -20.48
CA LEU A 181 8.30 -17.32 -21.01
C LEU A 181 7.38 -17.86 -19.91
N MET A 182 7.94 -18.31 -18.77
CA MET A 182 7.14 -18.70 -17.61
C MET A 182 6.40 -17.51 -16.97
N LYS A 183 6.99 -16.31 -16.95
CA LYS A 183 6.34 -15.07 -16.50
C LYS A 183 5.21 -14.64 -17.44
N LYS A 184 5.40 -14.71 -18.76
CA LYS A 184 4.35 -14.46 -19.76
C LYS A 184 3.20 -15.47 -19.62
N SER A 185 3.52 -16.74 -19.41
CA SER A 185 2.57 -17.80 -19.09
C SER A 185 1.76 -17.52 -17.82
N SER A 186 2.41 -17.11 -16.71
CA SER A 186 1.69 -16.79 -15.46
C SER A 186 0.79 -15.56 -15.59
N VAL A 187 1.19 -14.54 -16.36
CA VAL A 187 0.36 -13.37 -16.68
C VAL A 187 -0.89 -13.78 -17.47
N LEU A 188 -0.77 -14.70 -18.43
CA LEU A 188 -1.93 -15.25 -19.15
C LEU A 188 -2.90 -15.95 -18.18
N SER A 189 -2.42 -16.83 -17.30
CA SER A 189 -3.26 -17.44 -16.25
C SER A 189 -3.92 -16.41 -15.31
N ASN A 190 -3.20 -15.34 -14.93
CA ASN A 190 -3.77 -14.26 -14.10
C ASN A 190 -4.92 -13.55 -14.83
N LYS A 191 -4.72 -13.20 -16.11
CA LYS A 191 -5.74 -12.52 -16.93
C LYS A 191 -6.95 -13.42 -17.20
N VAL A 192 -6.76 -14.70 -17.54
CA VAL A 192 -7.88 -15.63 -17.77
C VAL A 192 -8.68 -15.90 -16.49
N MET A 193 -8.02 -16.02 -15.33
CA MET A 193 -8.75 -16.12 -14.05
C MET A 193 -9.59 -14.87 -13.76
N LYS A 194 -8.99 -13.66 -13.86
CA LYS A 194 -9.68 -12.41 -13.49
C LYS A 194 -10.76 -11.99 -14.51
N HIS A 195 -10.48 -12.08 -15.81
CA HIS A 195 -11.34 -11.53 -16.86
C HIS A 195 -12.22 -12.60 -17.55
N GLY A 196 -11.82 -13.87 -17.50
CA GLY A 196 -12.62 -15.01 -17.94
C GLY A 196 -13.43 -15.62 -16.81
N PHE A 197 -12.76 -16.26 -15.84
CA PHE A 197 -13.43 -17.04 -14.80
C PHE A 197 -14.24 -16.19 -13.80
N VAL A 198 -13.63 -15.21 -13.14
CA VAL A 198 -14.29 -14.43 -12.07
C VAL A 198 -15.52 -13.70 -12.60
N LYS A 199 -15.38 -12.89 -13.67
CA LYS A 199 -16.50 -12.21 -14.33
C LYS A 199 -17.64 -13.15 -14.74
N ARG A 200 -17.31 -14.37 -15.17
CA ARG A 200 -18.31 -15.36 -15.58
C ARG A 200 -18.98 -16.02 -14.38
N LEU A 201 -18.26 -16.27 -13.29
CA LEU A 201 -18.80 -16.78 -12.03
C LEU A 201 -19.76 -15.78 -11.38
N GLU A 202 -19.38 -14.49 -11.34
CA GLU A 202 -20.23 -13.39 -10.87
C GLU A 202 -21.56 -13.38 -11.64
N GLY A 203 -21.51 -13.32 -12.98
CA GLY A 203 -22.68 -13.45 -13.87
C GLY A 203 -23.29 -14.86 -14.02
N ILE A 204 -22.92 -15.81 -13.16
CA ILE A 204 -23.64 -17.08 -12.93
C ILE A 204 -24.43 -16.98 -11.62
N ILE A 205 -23.81 -16.42 -10.57
CA ILE A 205 -24.41 -16.20 -9.26
C ILE A 205 -25.56 -15.17 -9.36
N GLU A 206 -25.30 -14.01 -9.98
CA GLU A 206 -26.29 -12.91 -10.12
C GLU A 206 -27.56 -13.31 -10.90
N ASP A 207 -27.41 -14.14 -11.94
CA ASP A 207 -28.51 -14.58 -12.82
C ASP A 207 -29.10 -15.96 -12.43
N GLU A 208 -28.69 -16.55 -11.30
CA GLU A 208 -29.03 -17.92 -10.86
C GLU A 208 -28.89 -19.01 -11.96
N LYS A 209 -27.84 -18.93 -12.79
CA LYS A 209 -27.71 -19.76 -14.01
C LYS A 209 -27.24 -21.19 -13.74
N GLU A 210 -28.07 -22.18 -14.09
CA GLU A 210 -27.68 -23.59 -14.11
C GLU A 210 -26.60 -23.88 -15.18
N ILE A 211 -25.33 -23.96 -14.76
CA ILE A 211 -24.20 -24.50 -15.55
C ILE A 211 -23.44 -25.60 -14.78
N THR A 212 -22.98 -26.65 -15.49
CA THR A 212 -22.16 -27.72 -14.89
C THR A 212 -20.69 -27.33 -14.78
N HIS A 213 -19.93 -27.97 -13.88
CA HIS A 213 -18.48 -27.70 -13.76
C HIS A 213 -17.75 -27.95 -15.08
N GLU A 214 -18.13 -29.02 -15.79
CA GLU A 214 -17.59 -29.40 -17.10
C GLU A 214 -17.88 -28.35 -18.18
N ALA A 215 -19.12 -27.86 -18.28
CA ALA A 215 -19.48 -26.84 -19.27
C ALA A 215 -18.78 -25.51 -19.01
N PHE A 216 -18.70 -25.08 -17.75
CA PHE A 216 -17.97 -23.87 -17.37
C PHE A 216 -16.45 -24.03 -17.62
N ALA A 217 -15.89 -25.22 -17.36
CA ALA A 217 -14.49 -25.50 -17.69
C ALA A 217 -14.18 -25.40 -19.19
N SER A 218 -15.08 -25.87 -20.05
CA SER A 218 -14.97 -25.70 -21.52
C SER A 218 -15.06 -24.23 -21.96
N GLU A 219 -15.86 -23.39 -21.30
CA GLU A 219 -15.85 -21.94 -21.57
C GLU A 219 -14.48 -21.31 -21.25
N ILE A 220 -13.82 -21.74 -20.17
CA ILE A 220 -12.49 -21.25 -19.77
C ILE A 220 -11.37 -21.83 -20.65
N GLU A 221 -11.47 -23.09 -21.06
CA GLU A 221 -10.53 -23.70 -22.01
C GLU A 221 -10.54 -22.94 -23.34
N ALA A 222 -11.72 -22.64 -23.87
CA ALA A 222 -11.86 -21.87 -25.10
C ALA A 222 -11.26 -20.45 -24.99
N ILE A 223 -11.10 -19.88 -23.78
CA ILE A 223 -10.41 -18.60 -23.53
C ILE A 223 -8.89 -18.79 -23.37
N LEU A 224 -8.41 -19.96 -22.91
CA LEU A 224 -6.98 -20.31 -22.88
C LEU A 224 -6.43 -20.59 -24.29
N GLU A 225 -7.25 -21.15 -25.19
CA GLU A 225 -6.92 -21.35 -26.61
C GLU A 225 -7.01 -20.06 -27.44
N ASP A 226 -7.92 -19.14 -27.09
CA ASP A 226 -8.12 -17.86 -27.79
C ASP A 226 -8.32 -16.71 -26.79
N PRO A 227 -7.21 -16.11 -26.29
CA PRO A 227 -7.27 -15.02 -25.32
C PRO A 227 -7.90 -13.72 -25.86
N ASN A 228 -8.10 -13.60 -27.18
CA ASN A 228 -8.79 -12.45 -27.77
C ASN A 228 -10.25 -12.35 -27.31
N LYS A 229 -10.85 -13.46 -26.86
CA LYS A 229 -12.18 -13.52 -26.21
C LYS A 229 -12.26 -12.67 -24.93
N ILE A 230 -11.12 -12.36 -24.29
CA ILE A 230 -11.00 -11.44 -23.15
C ILE A 230 -10.17 -10.19 -23.49
N LYS A 231 -10.14 -9.80 -24.77
CA LYS A 231 -9.33 -8.70 -25.34
C LYS A 231 -7.82 -8.81 -25.10
N LEU A 232 -7.29 -10.01 -24.88
CA LEU A 232 -5.87 -10.21 -24.66
C LEU A 232 -5.18 -10.58 -25.98
N ASN A 233 -4.59 -9.58 -26.64
CA ASN A 233 -3.84 -9.75 -27.90
C ASN A 233 -2.58 -10.62 -27.68
N VAL A 234 -2.70 -11.91 -27.99
CA VAL A 234 -1.62 -12.90 -27.97
C VAL A 234 -1.84 -13.88 -29.14
N PRO A 235 -0.80 -14.26 -29.91
CA PRO A 235 -0.95 -15.21 -31.02
C PRO A 235 -1.49 -16.57 -30.54
N GLY A 236 -2.57 -17.05 -31.16
CA GLY A 236 -3.20 -18.34 -30.82
C GLY A 236 -2.23 -19.53 -30.92
N ASP A 237 -1.34 -19.53 -31.92
CA ASP A 237 -0.33 -20.58 -32.11
C ASP A 237 0.69 -20.68 -30.95
N ASP A 238 0.84 -19.62 -30.13
CA ASP A 238 1.75 -19.58 -28.99
C ASP A 238 1.10 -20.04 -27.67
N VAL A 239 -0.22 -20.24 -27.61
CA VAL A 239 -0.99 -20.46 -26.37
C VAL A 239 -1.79 -21.77 -26.37
N GLN A 240 -1.74 -22.48 -25.24
CA GLN A 240 -2.49 -23.71 -25.02
C GLN A 240 -2.94 -23.79 -23.55
N PRO A 241 -4.02 -24.52 -23.22
CA PRO A 241 -4.26 -24.96 -21.84
C PRO A 241 -3.15 -25.91 -21.38
N CYS A 242 -2.75 -25.86 -20.10
CA CYS A 242 -1.85 -26.86 -19.52
C CYS A 242 -2.57 -28.22 -19.32
N TYR A 243 -3.86 -28.16 -19.03
CA TYR A 243 -4.78 -29.26 -18.77
C TYR A 243 -6.20 -28.68 -18.81
N PHE A 244 -7.22 -29.52 -19.04
CA PHE A 244 -8.63 -29.11 -19.00
C PHE A 244 -8.97 -28.45 -17.65
N PRO A 245 -9.48 -27.20 -17.60
CA PRO A 245 -9.71 -26.48 -16.35
C PRO A 245 -10.53 -27.28 -15.34
N ILE A 246 -10.13 -27.22 -14.06
CA ILE A 246 -10.72 -28.02 -12.98
C ILE A 246 -11.57 -27.10 -12.09
N ILE A 247 -12.87 -27.33 -12.06
CA ILE A 247 -13.87 -26.63 -11.25
C ILE A 247 -14.57 -27.67 -10.36
N GLN A 248 -14.67 -27.37 -9.06
CA GLN A 248 -15.25 -28.25 -8.04
C GLN A 248 -16.07 -27.42 -7.04
N SER A 249 -17.28 -27.89 -6.73
CA SER A 249 -18.22 -27.31 -5.75
C SER A 249 -19.18 -28.41 -5.26
N GLY A 250 -20.15 -28.10 -4.39
CA GLY A 250 -21.25 -29.01 -4.06
C GLY A 250 -20.82 -30.19 -3.19
N GLY A 251 -19.90 -29.95 -2.26
CA GLY A 251 -19.44 -30.94 -1.28
C GLY A 251 -18.47 -32.03 -1.79
N LYS A 252 -18.11 -32.04 -3.08
CA LYS A 252 -17.29 -33.07 -3.73
C LYS A 252 -15.97 -32.51 -4.25
N TYR A 253 -14.87 -32.77 -3.53
CA TYR A 253 -13.57 -32.18 -3.82
C TYR A 253 -12.46 -33.22 -3.95
N GLU A 254 -11.56 -33.03 -4.91
CA GLU A 254 -10.36 -33.83 -5.12
C GLU A 254 -9.16 -32.91 -5.38
N LEU A 255 -8.34 -32.67 -4.35
CA LEU A 255 -7.15 -31.79 -4.42
C LEU A 255 -5.92 -32.50 -5.03
N LYS A 256 -6.14 -33.34 -6.05
CA LYS A 256 -5.11 -34.11 -6.76
C LYS A 256 -4.99 -33.59 -8.19
N VAL A 257 -3.79 -33.60 -8.76
CA VAL A 257 -3.53 -33.16 -10.15
C VAL A 257 -4.18 -34.02 -11.25
N SER A 258 -4.84 -35.12 -10.87
CA SER A 258 -5.62 -35.98 -11.76
C SER A 258 -7.12 -35.90 -11.44
N ALA A 259 -7.57 -34.79 -10.83
CA ALA A 259 -8.98 -34.43 -10.73
C ALA A 259 -9.45 -33.85 -12.07
N GLN A 260 -10.75 -33.87 -12.30
CA GLN A 260 -11.38 -33.38 -13.53
C GLN A 260 -12.68 -32.65 -13.16
N SER A 261 -13.05 -31.63 -13.94
CA SER A 261 -14.37 -31.03 -13.84
C SER A 261 -15.44 -32.05 -14.17
N THR A 262 -16.48 -32.11 -13.35
CA THR A 262 -17.54 -33.12 -13.46
C THR A 262 -18.80 -32.55 -14.11
N SER A 263 -19.59 -33.38 -14.77
CA SER A 263 -20.95 -33.06 -15.24
C SER A 263 -21.99 -32.80 -14.12
N ASN A 264 -21.56 -32.61 -12.86
CA ASN A 264 -22.44 -32.11 -11.80
C ASN A 264 -22.73 -30.61 -12.02
N GLN A 265 -23.92 -30.18 -11.59
CA GLN A 265 -24.30 -28.77 -11.52
C GLN A 265 -23.39 -28.00 -10.54
N LEU A 266 -22.95 -26.79 -10.92
CA LEU A 266 -22.28 -25.86 -10.02
C LEU A 266 -23.22 -25.51 -8.86
N ALA A 267 -22.73 -25.67 -7.63
CA ALA A 267 -23.36 -25.17 -6.43
C ALA A 267 -22.74 -23.83 -6.04
N HIS A 268 -23.57 -22.91 -5.55
CA HIS A 268 -23.11 -21.64 -5.00
C HIS A 268 -22.66 -21.88 -3.55
N ASP A 269 -21.50 -22.52 -3.39
CA ASP A 269 -20.91 -22.84 -2.08
C ASP A 269 -19.40 -22.57 -2.01
N ILE A 270 -18.53 -23.59 -2.05
CA ILE A 270 -17.09 -23.47 -1.91
C ILE A 270 -16.47 -23.89 -3.23
N ILE A 271 -16.23 -22.92 -4.10
CA ILE A 271 -15.91 -23.16 -5.51
C ILE A 271 -14.39 -23.16 -5.69
N VAL A 272 -13.80 -24.36 -5.73
CA VAL A 272 -12.37 -24.55 -6.01
C VAL A 272 -12.16 -24.59 -7.53
N VAL A 273 -11.37 -23.64 -8.05
CA VAL A 273 -10.97 -23.59 -9.47
C VAL A 273 -9.45 -23.69 -9.60
N SER A 274 -8.98 -24.54 -10.52
CA SER A 274 -7.59 -24.60 -10.97
C SER A 274 -7.50 -24.49 -12.48
N LEU A 275 -6.68 -23.57 -12.97
CA LEU A 275 -6.36 -23.42 -14.38
C LEU A 275 -4.87 -23.13 -14.57
N GLY A 276 -4.36 -23.45 -15.76
CA GLY A 276 -2.96 -23.22 -16.12
C GLY A 276 -2.83 -22.93 -17.60
N ALA A 277 -2.16 -21.84 -17.96
CA ALA A 277 -1.84 -21.47 -19.32
C ALA A 277 -0.47 -22.03 -19.72
N ARG A 278 -0.27 -22.29 -21.00
CA ARG A 278 1.01 -22.76 -21.57
C ARG A 278 1.40 -21.82 -22.71
N TYR A 279 2.34 -20.91 -22.45
CA TYR A 279 2.85 -19.95 -23.44
C TYR A 279 4.20 -20.44 -23.99
N LYS A 280 4.32 -20.57 -25.33
CA LYS A 280 5.51 -21.10 -26.02
C LYS A 280 6.05 -22.38 -25.37
N LEU A 281 5.15 -23.31 -25.06
CA LEU A 281 5.38 -24.60 -24.35
C LEU A 281 5.65 -24.51 -22.83
N TYR A 282 5.85 -23.33 -22.23
CA TYR A 282 6.12 -23.20 -20.79
C TYR A 282 4.82 -23.10 -19.98
N CYS A 283 4.61 -24.07 -19.09
CA CYS A 283 3.42 -24.21 -18.28
C CYS A 283 3.39 -23.24 -17.09
N SER A 284 2.20 -22.74 -16.78
CA SER A 284 1.86 -22.07 -15.53
C SER A 284 0.69 -22.75 -14.83
N ASN A 285 0.45 -22.42 -13.55
CA ASN A 285 -0.67 -22.94 -12.77
C ASN A 285 -1.12 -21.94 -11.73
N MET A 286 -2.43 -21.85 -11.51
CA MET A 286 -3.02 -21.13 -10.39
C MET A 286 -4.27 -21.85 -9.90
N THR A 287 -4.43 -21.91 -8.57
CA THR A 287 -5.65 -22.40 -7.91
C THR A 287 -6.16 -21.34 -6.96
N ARG A 288 -7.48 -21.16 -6.95
CA ARG A 288 -8.20 -20.31 -5.98
C ARG A 288 -9.43 -21.07 -5.49
N THR A 289 -9.86 -20.72 -4.28
CA THR A 289 -11.16 -21.13 -3.75
C THR A 289 -11.98 -19.86 -3.55
N PHE A 290 -13.17 -19.84 -4.15
CA PHE A 290 -14.18 -18.81 -3.94
C PHE A 290 -15.22 -19.32 -2.94
N LEU A 291 -15.83 -18.40 -2.20
CA LEU A 291 -16.62 -18.71 -1.00
C LEU A 291 -17.96 -17.96 -1.06
N VAL A 292 -19.05 -18.65 -1.35
CA VAL A 292 -20.41 -18.08 -1.33
C VAL A 292 -21.05 -18.37 0.03
N ASP A 293 -21.54 -17.34 0.70
CA ASP A 293 -22.12 -17.35 2.06
C ASP A 293 -21.38 -18.27 3.06
N PRO A 294 -20.04 -18.14 3.21
CA PRO A 294 -19.23 -19.10 3.94
C PRO A 294 -19.53 -19.13 5.45
N PRO A 295 -19.82 -20.31 6.04
CA PRO A 295 -19.87 -20.46 7.49
C PRO A 295 -18.55 -20.03 8.14
N LYS A 296 -18.60 -19.31 9.28
CA LYS A 296 -17.42 -18.67 9.92
C LYS A 296 -16.19 -19.60 10.14
N LYS A 297 -16.41 -20.92 10.27
CA LYS A 297 -15.34 -21.94 10.34
C LYS A 297 -14.62 -22.17 9.01
N VAL A 298 -15.33 -22.07 7.88
CA VAL A 298 -14.75 -22.12 6.52
C VAL A 298 -13.86 -20.91 6.31
N SER A 299 -14.35 -19.70 6.65
CA SER A 299 -13.60 -18.44 6.59
C SER A 299 -12.30 -18.53 7.38
N LYS A 300 -12.37 -18.96 8.66
CA LYS A 300 -11.16 -19.13 9.49
C LYS A 300 -10.20 -20.19 8.94
N ASN A 301 -10.71 -21.30 8.42
CA ASN A 301 -9.86 -22.33 7.81
C ASN A 301 -9.23 -21.88 6.47
N TYR A 302 -9.80 -20.85 5.83
CA TYR A 302 -9.21 -20.21 4.65
C TYR A 302 -8.12 -19.19 5.05
N GLU A 303 -8.33 -18.43 6.11
CA GLU A 303 -7.28 -17.56 6.69
C GLU A 303 -6.03 -18.38 7.05
N VAL A 304 -6.21 -19.47 7.82
CA VAL A 304 -5.11 -20.41 8.17
C VAL A 304 -4.46 -21.06 6.95
N LEU A 305 -5.19 -21.22 5.84
CA LEU A 305 -4.61 -21.73 4.59
C LEU A 305 -3.63 -20.73 3.95
N LEU A 306 -3.93 -19.44 4.01
CA LEU A 306 -3.06 -18.37 3.50
C LEU A 306 -1.80 -18.23 4.36
N GLU A 307 -1.97 -18.23 5.69
CA GLU A 307 -0.85 -18.18 6.65
C GLU A 307 0.13 -19.36 6.45
N VAL A 308 -0.39 -20.57 6.25
CA VAL A 308 0.42 -21.76 5.93
C VAL A 308 1.14 -21.62 4.58
N GLN A 309 0.55 -20.94 3.59
CA GLN A 309 1.21 -20.65 2.33
C GLN A 309 2.37 -19.66 2.50
N GLU A 310 2.22 -18.67 3.36
CA GLU A 310 3.26 -17.66 3.64
C GLU A 310 4.44 -18.27 4.39
N ALA A 311 4.19 -19.07 5.43
CA ALA A 311 5.24 -19.87 6.08
C ALA A 311 5.95 -20.85 5.13
N CYS A 312 5.27 -21.32 4.07
CA CYS A 312 5.92 -22.11 3.01
C CYS A 312 6.81 -21.27 2.09
N LEU A 313 6.38 -20.05 1.73
CA LEU A 313 7.16 -19.11 0.89
C LEU A 313 8.43 -18.66 1.61
N GLU A 314 8.34 -18.35 2.91
CA GLU A 314 9.50 -18.03 3.75
C GLU A 314 10.55 -19.15 3.75
N ALA A 315 10.10 -20.40 3.83
CA ALA A 315 10.95 -21.59 3.81
C ALA A 315 11.55 -21.91 2.42
N MET A 316 11.07 -21.27 1.34
CA MET A 316 11.54 -21.51 -0.04
C MET A 316 12.79 -20.68 -0.40
N GLN A 317 13.84 -20.82 0.43
CA GLN A 317 15.14 -20.16 0.23
C GLN A 317 16.14 -21.03 -0.55
N PRO A 318 17.07 -20.44 -1.32
CA PRO A 318 18.21 -21.15 -1.89
C PRO A 318 18.98 -22.00 -0.85
N GLY A 319 19.44 -23.18 -1.26
CA GLY A 319 20.18 -24.11 -0.39
C GLY A 319 19.30 -24.98 0.53
N GLN A 320 18.07 -24.56 0.86
CA GLN A 320 17.16 -25.36 1.68
C GLN A 320 16.64 -26.59 0.92
N PRO A 321 16.47 -27.76 1.57
CA PRO A 321 15.97 -28.96 0.90
C PRO A 321 14.44 -28.90 0.71
N LEU A 322 13.90 -29.46 -0.37
CA LEU A 322 12.45 -29.37 -0.71
C LEU A 322 11.50 -29.86 0.40
N LYS A 323 11.93 -30.81 1.24
CA LYS A 323 11.21 -31.25 2.45
C LYS A 323 11.04 -30.16 3.52
N ALA A 324 11.83 -29.10 3.51
CA ALA A 324 11.73 -27.98 4.44
C ALA A 324 10.41 -27.23 4.28
N VAL A 325 9.92 -27.07 3.05
CA VAL A 325 8.63 -26.43 2.74
C VAL A 325 7.47 -27.22 3.38
N TYR A 326 7.46 -28.54 3.23
CA TYR A 326 6.47 -29.38 3.91
C TYR A 326 6.61 -29.32 5.44
N LYS A 327 7.86 -29.30 5.96
CA LYS A 327 8.11 -29.15 7.40
C LYS A 327 7.59 -27.81 7.92
N ALA A 328 7.71 -26.72 7.15
CA ALA A 328 7.22 -25.40 7.53
C ALA A 328 5.70 -25.38 7.73
N ALA A 329 4.92 -25.91 6.77
CA ALA A 329 3.47 -26.05 6.91
C ALA A 329 3.07 -26.84 8.17
N VAL A 330 3.71 -27.99 8.41
CA VAL A 330 3.43 -28.83 9.59
C VAL A 330 3.86 -28.13 10.89
N ASN A 331 4.98 -27.41 10.89
CA ASN A 331 5.42 -26.64 12.05
C ASN A 331 4.44 -25.49 12.37
N TYR A 332 4.01 -24.74 11.36
CA TYR A 332 3.07 -23.62 11.52
C TYR A 332 1.76 -24.09 12.16
N LEU A 333 1.16 -25.14 11.60
CA LEU A 333 -0.09 -25.72 12.12
C LEU A 333 0.05 -26.21 13.57
N LYS A 334 1.20 -26.76 13.97
CA LYS A 334 1.43 -27.17 15.36
C LYS A 334 1.58 -25.99 16.31
N ASN A 335 2.44 -25.05 15.95
CA ASN A 335 2.77 -23.91 16.82
C ASN A 335 1.53 -23.05 17.11
N ASN A 336 0.63 -22.92 16.13
CA ASN A 336 -0.59 -22.11 16.23
C ASN A 336 -1.85 -22.92 16.64
N GLY A 337 -1.69 -24.16 17.14
CA GLY A 337 -2.78 -24.94 17.73
C GLY A 337 -3.77 -25.59 16.75
N HIS A 338 -3.41 -25.67 15.47
CA HIS A 338 -4.19 -26.24 14.36
C HIS A 338 -3.73 -27.68 14.01
N GLU A 339 -3.45 -28.51 15.01
CA GLU A 339 -2.95 -29.88 14.80
C GLU A 339 -3.94 -30.78 14.03
N ASP A 340 -5.25 -30.49 14.13
CA ASP A 340 -6.32 -31.22 13.45
C ASP A 340 -6.32 -31.06 11.92
N LEU A 341 -5.73 -29.97 11.41
CA LEU A 341 -5.59 -29.71 9.97
C LEU A 341 -4.39 -30.44 9.34
N ILE A 342 -3.46 -30.98 10.14
CA ILE A 342 -2.22 -31.61 9.63
C ILE A 342 -2.54 -32.88 8.81
N ASP A 343 -3.44 -33.73 9.30
CA ASP A 343 -3.91 -34.92 8.57
C ASP A 343 -4.84 -34.59 7.39
N LYS A 344 -5.25 -33.31 7.25
CA LYS A 344 -6.04 -32.79 6.14
C LYS A 344 -5.17 -32.23 5.00
N LEU A 345 -3.86 -32.06 5.20
CA LEU A 345 -2.92 -31.64 4.14
C LEU A 345 -2.76 -32.70 3.02
N PRO A 346 -2.62 -32.28 1.75
CA PRO A 346 -2.14 -33.13 0.65
C PRO A 346 -0.74 -33.71 0.91
N LYS A 347 -0.45 -34.89 0.38
CA LYS A 347 0.84 -35.62 0.54
C LYS A 347 2.09 -34.91 -0.05
N ASN A 348 1.88 -33.81 -0.75
CA ASN A 348 2.87 -32.93 -1.36
C ASN A 348 2.23 -31.54 -1.53
N LEU A 349 2.98 -30.47 -1.28
CA LEU A 349 2.52 -29.08 -1.36
C LEU A 349 2.83 -28.47 -2.73
N GLY A 350 2.71 -29.26 -3.81
CA GLY A 350 3.11 -28.87 -5.15
C GLY A 350 4.45 -29.47 -5.62
N PHE A 351 5.03 -28.87 -6.66
CA PHE A 351 6.01 -29.50 -7.56
C PHE A 351 6.76 -28.50 -8.43
N ALA A 352 7.95 -28.86 -8.92
CA ALA A 352 8.65 -28.03 -9.91
C ALA A 352 7.89 -28.00 -11.26
N GLN A 353 7.98 -26.87 -11.95
CA GLN A 353 7.27 -26.57 -13.19
C GLN A 353 8.23 -26.05 -14.28
N GLY A 354 7.81 -26.11 -15.55
CA GLY A 354 8.59 -25.67 -16.70
C GLY A 354 7.90 -26.01 -18.02
N LEU A 355 8.65 -26.61 -18.94
CA LEU A 355 8.10 -27.23 -20.16
C LEU A 355 7.16 -28.41 -19.86
N GLU A 356 7.36 -29.09 -18.73
CA GLU A 356 6.37 -30.01 -18.16
C GLU A 356 5.56 -29.32 -17.06
N PHE A 357 4.27 -29.65 -17.03
CA PHE A 357 3.34 -29.13 -16.03
C PHE A 357 3.77 -29.52 -14.60
N ARG A 358 4.20 -30.76 -14.38
CA ARG A 358 4.51 -31.32 -13.06
C ARG A 358 5.71 -32.26 -13.07
N ASP A 359 6.82 -31.84 -12.47
CA ASP A 359 7.95 -32.74 -12.24
C ASP A 359 7.67 -33.69 -11.06
N SER A 360 7.45 -34.96 -11.37
CA SER A 360 7.19 -36.03 -10.40
C SER A 360 8.37 -36.38 -9.49
N THR A 361 9.59 -35.92 -9.82
CA THR A 361 10.81 -36.12 -9.02
C THR A 361 11.13 -34.94 -8.10
N LEU A 362 10.61 -33.75 -8.40
CA LEU A 362 10.84 -32.50 -7.67
C LEU A 362 9.58 -32.04 -6.90
N LEU A 363 8.91 -33.00 -6.25
CA LEU A 363 7.74 -32.75 -5.40
C LEU A 363 8.13 -32.11 -4.06
N LEU A 364 7.39 -31.07 -3.66
CA LEU A 364 7.43 -30.42 -2.34
C LEU A 364 6.81 -31.36 -1.29
N SER A 365 7.58 -32.36 -0.84
CA SER A 365 7.08 -33.49 -0.06
C SER A 365 8.00 -33.83 1.12
N PRO A 366 7.52 -34.51 2.19
CA PRO A 366 8.29 -34.73 3.42
C PRO A 366 9.62 -35.47 3.26
N LYS A 367 9.82 -36.13 2.11
CA LYS A 367 10.96 -37.02 1.84
C LYS A 367 11.99 -36.43 0.88
N ASN A 368 11.69 -35.33 0.19
CA ASN A 368 12.54 -34.83 -0.89
C ASN A 368 13.74 -34.03 -0.34
N SER A 369 14.96 -34.52 -0.58
CA SER A 369 16.20 -33.91 -0.09
C SER A 369 16.98 -33.11 -1.14
N VAL A 370 16.45 -32.96 -2.36
CA VAL A 370 17.03 -32.03 -3.35
C VAL A 370 17.00 -30.61 -2.78
N GLN A 371 18.05 -29.82 -3.01
CA GLN A 371 18.13 -28.42 -2.57
C GLN A 371 17.49 -27.47 -3.58
N LEU A 372 16.78 -26.47 -3.07
CA LEU A 372 16.35 -25.29 -3.82
C LEU A 372 17.58 -24.54 -4.35
N ARG A 373 17.47 -24.03 -5.57
CA ARG A 373 18.50 -23.23 -6.25
C ARG A 373 17.84 -22.03 -6.94
N LYS A 374 18.55 -20.91 -7.03
CA LYS A 374 18.19 -19.75 -7.86
C LYS A 374 17.75 -20.23 -9.25
N GLY A 375 16.69 -19.63 -9.79
CA GLY A 375 16.13 -19.95 -11.10
C GLY A 375 15.33 -21.26 -11.16
N MET A 376 15.14 -21.99 -10.06
CA MET A 376 14.06 -22.99 -10.01
C MET A 376 12.69 -22.30 -9.97
N VAL A 377 11.68 -22.96 -10.55
CA VAL A 377 10.28 -22.50 -10.52
C VAL A 377 9.38 -23.66 -10.11
N PHE A 378 8.43 -23.39 -9.22
CA PHE A 378 7.50 -24.36 -8.63
C PHE A 378 6.07 -23.87 -8.75
N CYS A 379 5.12 -24.79 -8.86
CA CYS A 379 3.77 -24.56 -8.35
C CYS A 379 3.80 -24.90 -6.85
N LEU A 380 3.58 -23.90 -5.99
CA LEU A 380 3.34 -24.09 -4.56
C LEU A 380 1.83 -24.22 -4.36
N ALA A 381 1.38 -25.37 -3.85
CA ALA A 381 -0.03 -25.72 -3.79
C ALA A 381 -0.41 -26.19 -2.38
N ILE A 382 -1.08 -25.34 -1.62
CA ILE A 382 -1.55 -25.63 -0.25
C ILE A 382 -3.04 -25.93 -0.32
N GLY A 383 -3.50 -26.89 0.48
CA GLY A 383 -4.92 -27.18 0.62
C GLY A 383 -5.24 -27.96 1.87
N PHE A 384 -6.52 -28.01 2.21
CA PHE A 384 -7.09 -28.89 3.23
C PHE A 384 -8.21 -29.70 2.60
N GLN A 385 -8.11 -31.03 2.64
CA GLN A 385 -9.09 -31.95 2.05
C GLN A 385 -9.95 -32.62 3.12
N ASN A 386 -11.20 -32.96 2.80
CA ASN A 386 -12.12 -33.65 3.71
C ASN A 386 -12.30 -32.92 5.06
N LEU A 387 -12.47 -31.59 5.02
CA LEU A 387 -12.90 -30.82 6.19
C LEU A 387 -14.39 -31.05 6.45
N GLU A 388 -14.80 -31.05 7.72
CA GLU A 388 -16.16 -31.39 8.15
C GLU A 388 -16.81 -30.21 8.89
N LEU A 389 -18.09 -29.95 8.61
CA LEU A 389 -18.93 -29.02 9.36
C LEU A 389 -19.84 -29.81 10.30
N THR A 390 -19.84 -29.48 11.58
CA THR A 390 -20.78 -30.07 12.56
C THR A 390 -22.10 -29.31 12.53
N GLU A 391 -23.17 -29.92 13.03
CA GLU A 391 -24.48 -29.26 13.17
C GLU A 391 -24.38 -27.94 13.96
N SER A 392 -23.50 -27.89 14.97
CA SER A 392 -23.16 -26.70 15.76
C SER A 392 -22.30 -25.64 15.03
N ASN A 393 -21.82 -25.93 13.82
CA ASN A 393 -21.21 -24.94 12.94
C ASN A 393 -22.22 -24.38 11.92
N LEU A 394 -23.28 -25.15 11.63
CA LEU A 394 -24.39 -24.78 10.74
C LEU A 394 -25.53 -24.06 11.48
N SER A 395 -25.64 -24.20 12.80
CA SER A 395 -26.65 -23.51 13.63
C SER A 395 -26.40 -22.00 13.81
N ASN A 396 -25.25 -21.50 13.37
CA ASN A 396 -24.77 -20.14 13.65
C ASN A 396 -24.53 -19.33 12.35
N THR A 397 -25.19 -19.71 11.27
CA THR A 397 -25.19 -19.02 9.96
C THR A 397 -26.60 -18.56 9.60
N PRO A 398 -26.77 -17.38 8.99
CA PRO A 398 -28.03 -17.02 8.34
C PRO A 398 -28.46 -18.07 7.29
N ASN A 399 -29.77 -18.17 7.08
CA ASN A 399 -30.47 -18.89 6.00
C ASN A 399 -29.76 -20.09 5.32
N ASN A 400 -30.10 -21.30 5.77
CA ASN A 400 -30.17 -22.54 4.94
C ASN A 400 -29.03 -22.84 3.93
N SER A 401 -27.78 -22.56 4.27
CA SER A 401 -26.59 -22.94 3.47
C SER A 401 -26.67 -24.40 2.93
N PRO A 402 -26.36 -24.65 1.64
CA PRO A 402 -26.80 -25.86 0.91
C PRO A 402 -26.05 -27.16 1.29
N LYS A 403 -26.36 -27.72 2.46
CA LYS A 403 -26.03 -29.10 2.89
C LYS A 403 -24.54 -29.50 2.80
N LEU A 404 -23.63 -28.57 3.06
CA LEU A 404 -22.20 -28.86 3.14
C LEU A 404 -21.85 -29.63 4.42
N ASN A 405 -21.93 -30.97 4.36
CA ASN A 405 -21.37 -31.84 5.40
C ASN A 405 -19.82 -31.85 5.35
N THR A 406 -19.27 -31.80 4.13
CA THR A 406 -17.83 -31.91 3.85
C THR A 406 -17.38 -30.88 2.82
N TYR A 407 -16.18 -30.32 3.00
CA TYR A 407 -15.58 -29.37 2.06
C TYR A 407 -14.06 -29.54 1.93
N ALA A 408 -13.47 -28.79 1.00
CA ALA A 408 -12.04 -28.61 0.88
C ALA A 408 -11.72 -27.16 0.55
N LEU A 409 -10.50 -26.73 0.84
CA LEU A 409 -9.97 -25.41 0.48
C LEU A 409 -8.62 -25.60 -0.21
N MET A 410 -8.32 -24.82 -1.23
CA MET A 410 -7.04 -24.88 -1.95
C MET A 410 -6.64 -23.52 -2.54
N VAL A 411 -5.37 -23.18 -2.38
CA VAL A 411 -4.71 -22.05 -3.05
C VAL A 411 -3.40 -22.56 -3.65
N SER A 412 -3.15 -22.22 -4.91
CA SER A 412 -1.87 -22.52 -5.54
C SER A 412 -1.39 -21.39 -6.42
N ASP A 413 -0.07 -21.22 -6.43
CA ASP A 413 0.60 -20.13 -7.12
C ASP A 413 1.91 -20.61 -7.75
N MET A 414 2.31 -19.95 -8.84
CA MET A 414 3.66 -20.11 -9.40
C MET A 414 4.65 -19.29 -8.59
N VAL A 415 5.76 -19.92 -8.19
CA VAL A 415 6.82 -19.37 -7.35
C VAL A 415 8.18 -19.56 -8.02
N SER A 416 8.89 -18.47 -8.25
CA SER A 416 10.28 -18.43 -8.72
C SER A 416 11.25 -18.30 -7.55
N ILE A 417 12.40 -18.98 -7.58
CA ILE A 417 13.44 -18.87 -6.56
C ILE A 417 14.48 -17.82 -6.99
N SER A 418 14.53 -16.70 -6.27
CA SER A 418 15.51 -15.62 -6.46
C SER A 418 16.64 -15.68 -5.40
N ASP A 419 17.61 -14.77 -5.46
CA ASP A 419 18.61 -14.59 -4.39
C ASP A 419 18.00 -14.09 -3.08
N LYS A 420 16.83 -13.43 -3.15
CA LYS A 420 16.06 -12.91 -2.01
C LYS A 420 14.97 -13.88 -1.52
N GLY A 421 15.00 -15.13 -1.99
CA GLY A 421 13.98 -16.14 -1.70
C GLY A 421 12.86 -16.22 -2.75
N ALA A 422 11.69 -16.65 -2.31
CA ALA A 422 10.54 -16.94 -3.16
C ALA A 422 9.83 -15.68 -3.71
N GLU A 423 9.67 -15.60 -5.04
CA GLU A 423 8.85 -14.59 -5.73
C GLU A 423 7.59 -15.23 -6.33
N VAL A 424 6.41 -14.73 -5.98
CA VAL A 424 5.13 -15.19 -6.56
C VAL A 424 4.88 -14.53 -7.92
N LEU A 425 4.68 -15.34 -8.96
CA LEU A 425 4.43 -14.91 -10.35
C LEU A 425 2.93 -14.87 -10.73
N THR A 426 2.06 -15.52 -9.96
CA THR A 426 0.60 -15.51 -10.15
C THR A 426 -0.08 -14.51 -9.21
N LYS A 427 0.05 -13.21 -9.52
CA LYS A 427 -0.34 -12.08 -8.65
C LYS A 427 -1.85 -11.78 -8.69
N MET A 428 -2.69 -12.81 -8.55
CA MET A 428 -4.15 -12.70 -8.43
C MET A 428 -4.58 -12.68 -6.95
N GLY A 429 -5.52 -11.80 -6.59
CA GLY A 429 -5.93 -11.56 -5.20
C GLY A 429 -6.47 -12.81 -4.48
N LYS A 430 -5.81 -13.21 -3.38
CA LYS A 430 -6.13 -14.40 -2.59
C LYS A 430 -6.67 -14.11 -1.17
N ALA A 431 -6.77 -12.84 -0.77
CA ALA A 431 -7.36 -12.46 0.52
C ALA A 431 -8.87 -12.76 0.52
N ILE A 432 -9.44 -13.07 1.70
CA ILE A 432 -10.87 -13.44 1.81
C ILE A 432 -11.82 -12.37 1.22
N THR A 433 -11.45 -11.09 1.35
CA THR A 433 -12.14 -9.92 0.78
C THR A 433 -12.24 -9.90 -0.75
N ASN A 434 -11.48 -10.77 -1.43
CA ASN A 434 -11.36 -10.80 -2.89
C ASN A 434 -11.92 -12.11 -3.49
N VAL A 435 -12.41 -13.02 -2.65
CA VAL A 435 -12.90 -14.34 -3.05
C VAL A 435 -14.20 -14.77 -2.36
N ALA A 436 -14.65 -14.03 -1.34
CA ALA A 436 -15.93 -14.24 -0.67
C ALA A 436 -17.04 -13.40 -1.29
N TYR A 437 -18.21 -14.01 -1.46
CA TYR A 437 -19.45 -13.38 -1.93
C TYR A 437 -20.55 -13.64 -0.90
N ASN A 438 -21.27 -12.59 -0.50
CA ASN A 438 -22.53 -12.72 0.23
C ASN A 438 -23.68 -12.61 -0.77
N VAL A 439 -24.67 -13.49 -0.68
CA VAL A 439 -25.86 -13.50 -1.54
C VAL A 439 -27.15 -13.48 -0.72
N ASN A 440 -27.09 -13.93 0.55
CA ASN A 440 -28.25 -14.03 1.46
C ASN A 440 -28.30 -12.93 2.53
N ASP A 441 -27.73 -11.75 2.27
CA ASP A 441 -28.00 -10.55 3.05
C ASP A 441 -29.42 -10.04 2.67
N GLU A 442 -30.46 -10.63 3.30
CA GLU A 442 -31.81 -10.04 3.34
C GLU A 442 -31.76 -8.66 4.03
N ASP A 443 -32.80 -7.83 3.86
CA ASP A 443 -32.89 -6.51 4.49
C ASP A 443 -32.99 -6.64 6.03
N ASP A 444 -31.86 -6.78 6.73
CA ASP A 444 -31.72 -6.61 8.20
C ASP A 444 -31.87 -5.10 8.57
N ASP A 445 -32.99 -4.49 8.14
CA ASP A 445 -33.59 -3.30 8.75
C ASP A 445 -34.19 -3.74 10.11
N ASP A 446 -33.30 -4.06 11.07
CA ASP A 446 -33.64 -4.41 12.45
C ASP A 446 -34.01 -3.12 13.22
N ASP A 447 -35.15 -2.52 12.85
CA ASP A 447 -35.83 -1.45 13.60
C ASP A 447 -36.32 -2.03 14.95
N ASP A 448 -35.61 -1.74 16.04
CA ASP A 448 -36.02 -2.08 17.41
C ASP A 448 -36.91 -0.93 17.96
N ASP A 449 -38.23 -1.14 17.86
CA ASP A 449 -39.39 -0.30 18.24
C ASP A 449 -39.16 0.94 19.15
N ASP A 450 -39.77 2.07 18.74
CA ASP A 450 -40.82 2.72 19.57
C ASP A 450 -41.69 3.66 18.69
N ASP A 451 -42.99 3.35 18.60
CA ASP A 451 -44.01 4.06 17.79
C ASP A 451 -44.32 5.51 18.28
N ASP A 452 -44.72 6.40 17.37
CA ASP A 452 -46.14 6.80 17.22
C ASP A 452 -46.37 7.77 16.02
N ASP A 453 -47.49 7.60 15.32
CA ASP A 453 -47.94 8.40 14.18
C ASP A 453 -48.47 9.81 14.57
N ASP A 454 -48.46 10.77 13.62
CA ASP A 454 -49.72 11.34 13.09
C ASP A 454 -49.50 12.18 11.81
N ASP A 455 -50.45 12.08 10.86
CA ASP A 455 -50.52 12.85 9.60
C ASP A 455 -51.04 14.30 9.82
N GLU A 456 -50.67 15.25 8.95
CA GLU A 456 -51.64 15.99 8.08
C GLU A 456 -50.99 17.08 7.18
N ASP A 457 -50.93 16.78 5.88
CA ASP A 457 -51.37 17.57 4.69
C ASP A 457 -50.91 19.03 4.38
N ASP A 458 -51.10 19.39 3.10
CA ASP A 458 -50.97 20.68 2.41
C ASP A 458 -49.57 21.37 2.33
N GLY A 459 -49.16 21.94 1.18
CA GLY A 459 -49.91 22.03 -0.07
C GLY A 459 -49.25 22.81 -1.22
N ASP A 460 -49.59 22.34 -2.43
CA ASP A 460 -49.59 22.98 -3.76
C ASP A 460 -48.29 23.50 -4.43
N ALA A 461 -47.92 22.80 -5.51
CA ALA A 461 -47.39 23.40 -6.75
C ALA A 461 -47.76 22.55 -8.00
N LYS A 462 -48.99 22.01 -8.07
CA LYS A 462 -49.32 20.85 -8.94
C LYS A 462 -49.84 21.22 -10.34
N LEU A 463 -49.01 21.80 -11.21
CA LEU A 463 -49.50 22.40 -12.48
C LEU A 463 -48.71 22.06 -13.78
N ALA A 464 -48.54 20.76 -14.09
CA ALA A 464 -48.05 20.30 -15.41
C ALA A 464 -48.72 19.01 -15.96
N ARG A 465 -49.99 18.73 -15.62
CA ARG A 465 -50.68 17.47 -16.02
C ARG A 465 -51.42 17.55 -17.37
N LYS A 466 -50.79 17.10 -18.46
CA LYS A 466 -51.37 16.64 -19.76
C LYS A 466 -50.22 16.27 -20.72
N LEU A 467 -50.28 15.28 -21.62
CA LEU A 467 -51.35 14.37 -22.08
C LEU A 467 -50.83 12.92 -21.93
N SER A 468 -51.47 11.96 -21.27
CA SER A 468 -52.82 11.36 -21.47
C SER A 468 -52.96 10.43 -22.70
N LYS A 469 -52.87 9.10 -22.48
CA LYS A 469 -53.87 8.08 -22.88
C LYS A 469 -53.44 6.63 -22.53
N GLU A 470 -54.05 6.06 -21.50
CA GLU A 470 -54.46 4.64 -21.53
C GLU A 470 -55.88 4.55 -22.15
N PRO A 471 -56.45 3.36 -22.41
CA PRO A 471 -57.13 2.62 -21.33
C PRO A 471 -57.13 1.07 -21.43
N ASN A 472 -57.03 0.40 -20.26
CA ASN A 472 -57.84 -0.78 -19.84
C ASN A 472 -57.76 -2.10 -20.66
N ASN A 473 -57.89 -3.33 -20.12
CA ASN A 473 -58.13 -3.85 -18.76
C ASN A 473 -57.78 -5.37 -18.76
N ALA A 474 -57.73 -6.12 -17.66
CA ALA A 474 -57.25 -5.92 -16.29
C ALA A 474 -57.61 -7.18 -15.45
N ASP A 475 -56.66 -7.76 -14.72
CA ASP A 475 -56.92 -8.59 -13.53
C ASP A 475 -55.73 -8.45 -12.54
N GLY A 476 -55.96 -8.60 -11.23
CA GLY A 476 -55.16 -7.93 -10.20
C GLY A 476 -54.58 -8.81 -9.09
N GLY A 477 -53.34 -9.27 -9.26
CA GLY A 477 -52.46 -9.66 -8.16
C GLY A 477 -51.63 -8.46 -7.67
N ARG A 478 -51.56 -8.21 -6.35
CA ARG A 478 -50.79 -7.08 -5.79
C ARG A 478 -49.28 -7.30 -5.93
N ARG A 479 -48.61 -6.50 -6.76
CA ARG A 479 -47.14 -6.34 -6.78
C ARG A 479 -46.72 -5.20 -5.83
N SER A 480 -45.58 -5.35 -5.15
CA SER A 480 -44.96 -4.27 -4.37
C SER A 480 -44.20 -3.28 -5.28
N ARG A 481 -43.96 -2.06 -4.79
CA ARG A 481 -43.38 -0.93 -5.55
C ARG A 481 -41.88 -0.71 -5.25
N ARG A 482 -41.01 -1.63 -5.70
CA ARG A 482 -39.57 -1.35 -5.93
C ARG A 482 -39.04 -1.90 -7.26
N LEU A 483 -39.75 -2.81 -7.93
CA LEU A 483 -39.40 -3.35 -9.26
C LEU A 483 -39.92 -2.48 -10.41
N ALA A 484 -39.29 -1.32 -10.62
CA ALA A 484 -39.42 -0.48 -11.82
C ALA A 484 -38.26 0.53 -11.97
N ARG A 485 -37.00 0.09 -11.81
CA ARG A 485 -35.86 0.79 -12.44
C ARG A 485 -35.78 0.29 -13.88
N ASP A 486 -35.70 1.19 -14.86
CA ASP A 486 -35.78 0.79 -16.27
C ASP A 486 -34.44 0.14 -16.68
N PRO A 487 -34.41 -0.99 -17.43
CA PRO A 487 -33.17 -1.49 -18.02
C PRO A 487 -32.48 -0.48 -18.95
N ASN A 488 -33.18 0.57 -19.40
CA ASN A 488 -32.54 1.72 -20.06
C ASN A 488 -31.72 2.58 -19.08
N GLU A 489 -32.12 2.72 -17.81
CA GLU A 489 -31.40 3.52 -16.80
C GLU A 489 -30.15 2.81 -16.26
N THR A 490 -30.06 1.48 -16.34
CA THR A 490 -28.81 0.76 -16.03
C THR A 490 -27.85 0.76 -17.21
N ALA A 491 -28.36 0.77 -18.46
CA ALA A 491 -27.55 1.05 -19.63
C ALA A 491 -26.99 2.49 -19.61
N GLU A 492 -27.84 3.49 -19.38
CA GLU A 492 -27.43 4.91 -19.26
C GLU A 492 -26.49 5.15 -18.07
N ALA A 493 -26.63 4.43 -16.95
CA ALA A 493 -25.68 4.52 -15.84
C ALA A 493 -24.31 3.89 -16.17
N ALA A 494 -24.28 2.74 -16.83
CA ALA A 494 -23.02 2.11 -17.28
C ALA A 494 -22.34 2.92 -18.39
N GLU A 495 -23.11 3.46 -19.34
CA GLU A 495 -22.64 4.38 -20.37
C GLU A 495 -22.12 5.69 -19.75
N GLY A 496 -22.81 6.24 -18.74
CA GLY A 496 -22.39 7.42 -18.00
C GLY A 496 -21.10 7.21 -17.17
N ILE A 497 -20.88 6.02 -16.60
CA ILE A 497 -19.61 5.67 -15.94
C ILE A 497 -18.49 5.58 -16.97
N ALA A 498 -18.73 4.93 -18.13
CA ALA A 498 -17.75 4.83 -19.21
C ALA A 498 -17.46 6.19 -19.89
N GLU A 499 -18.44 7.08 -20.01
CA GLU A 499 -18.26 8.46 -20.48
C GLU A 499 -17.48 9.29 -19.45
N ARG A 500 -17.79 9.15 -18.15
CA ARG A 500 -17.02 9.77 -17.05
C ARG A 500 -15.55 9.35 -17.10
N GLU A 501 -15.26 8.06 -17.30
CA GLU A 501 -13.90 7.56 -17.44
C GLU A 501 -13.19 8.10 -18.69
N ARG A 502 -13.83 8.05 -19.86
CA ARG A 502 -13.29 8.63 -21.11
C ARG A 502 -12.96 10.12 -20.95
N ARG A 503 -13.88 10.89 -20.33
CA ARG A 503 -13.70 12.31 -20.05
C ARG A 503 -12.58 12.57 -19.04
N GLN A 504 -12.41 11.70 -18.04
CA GLN A 504 -11.29 11.77 -17.10
C GLN A 504 -9.94 11.47 -17.77
N ILE A 505 -9.88 10.56 -18.74
CA ILE A 505 -8.68 10.29 -19.55
C ILE A 505 -8.33 11.49 -20.45
N GLU A 506 -9.29 12.04 -21.18
CA GLU A 506 -9.07 13.24 -22.01
C GLU A 506 -8.62 14.45 -21.16
N LEU A 507 -9.27 14.64 -20.01
CA LEU A 507 -8.93 15.67 -19.04
C LEU A 507 -7.50 15.49 -18.49
N MET A 508 -7.07 14.26 -18.22
CA MET A 508 -5.72 13.92 -17.76
C MET A 508 -4.66 14.26 -18.81
N ALA A 509 -4.86 13.85 -20.07
CA ALA A 509 -3.96 14.20 -21.16
C ALA A 509 -3.87 15.73 -21.38
N ARG A 510 -5.02 16.43 -21.45
CA ARG A 510 -5.12 17.89 -21.59
C ARG A 510 -4.38 18.61 -20.46
N ARG A 511 -4.58 18.14 -19.23
CA ARG A 511 -3.98 18.72 -18.02
C ARG A 511 -2.47 18.50 -17.96
N ASN A 512 -1.98 17.32 -18.32
CA ASN A 512 -0.54 17.03 -18.40
C ASN A 512 0.14 17.97 -19.40
N GLU A 513 -0.45 18.22 -20.58
CA GLU A 513 0.10 19.17 -21.56
C GLU A 513 0.14 20.62 -21.02
N ASP A 514 -0.95 21.10 -20.41
CA ASP A 514 -0.98 22.44 -19.80
C ASP A 514 -0.02 22.58 -18.61
N ARG A 515 0.25 21.49 -17.88
CA ARG A 515 1.24 21.48 -16.81
C ARG A 515 2.67 21.56 -17.35
N VAL A 516 3.00 20.84 -18.42
CA VAL A 516 4.29 20.98 -19.15
C VAL A 516 4.45 22.41 -19.68
N ARG A 517 3.41 22.99 -20.29
CA ARG A 517 3.39 24.40 -20.74
C ARG A 517 3.59 25.38 -19.56
N GLU A 518 3.05 25.09 -18.38
CA GLU A 518 3.24 25.91 -17.18
C GLU A 518 4.67 25.82 -16.65
N ILE A 519 5.23 24.62 -16.50
CA ILE A 519 6.61 24.40 -16.03
C ILE A 519 7.61 25.10 -16.97
N ALA A 520 7.43 25.01 -18.29
CA ALA A 520 8.24 25.76 -19.26
C ALA A 520 8.14 27.30 -19.06
N ARG A 521 6.95 27.82 -18.73
CA ARG A 521 6.74 29.24 -18.40
C ARG A 521 7.35 29.63 -17.06
N GLN A 522 7.36 28.76 -16.04
CA GLN A 522 8.00 29.02 -14.75
C GLN A 522 9.54 28.97 -14.86
N ASN A 523 10.09 27.98 -15.56
CA ASN A 523 11.53 27.85 -15.79
C ASN A 523 12.11 29.01 -16.61
N SER A 524 11.36 29.61 -17.55
CA SER A 524 11.79 30.85 -18.22
C SER A 524 11.80 32.08 -17.30
N LYS A 525 10.93 32.15 -16.28
CA LYS A 525 10.90 33.23 -15.28
C LYS A 525 11.97 33.09 -14.19
N ASN A 526 12.27 31.86 -13.75
CA ASN A 526 13.17 31.62 -12.62
C ASN A 526 14.68 31.76 -12.94
N ARG A 527 15.06 31.81 -14.24
CA ARG A 527 16.44 32.00 -14.72
C ARG A 527 17.15 33.30 -14.27
N GLY A 528 16.51 34.15 -13.45
CA GLY A 528 17.07 35.42 -12.98
C GLY A 528 17.19 35.62 -11.46
N LYS A 529 16.88 34.63 -10.61
CA LYS A 529 16.79 34.86 -9.14
C LYS A 529 17.37 33.79 -8.18
N GLY A 530 17.95 32.70 -8.65
CA GLY A 530 18.36 31.58 -7.76
C GLY A 530 19.65 31.76 -6.94
N ALA A 531 20.53 32.72 -7.24
CA ALA A 531 21.95 32.65 -6.84
C ALA A 531 22.38 33.49 -5.62
N ALA A 532 21.45 34.03 -4.82
CA ALA A 532 21.77 35.08 -3.82
C ALA A 532 21.47 34.74 -2.35
N GLU A 533 20.64 33.73 -2.06
CA GLU A 533 20.13 33.45 -0.70
C GLU A 533 20.65 32.11 -0.10
N ASP A 534 21.59 31.45 -0.79
CA ASP A 534 22.15 30.13 -0.41
C ASP A 534 23.56 30.16 0.19
N LEU A 535 24.08 31.33 0.55
CA LEU A 535 25.32 31.42 1.32
C LEU A 535 25.09 31.06 2.80
N ALA A 536 25.77 30.02 3.28
CA ALA A 536 25.78 29.65 4.69
C ALA A 536 26.58 30.67 5.53
N GLU A 537 26.03 31.11 6.65
CA GLU A 537 26.70 32.04 7.58
C GLU A 537 27.71 31.28 8.46
N GLU A 538 28.98 31.67 8.44
CA GLU A 538 30.03 30.96 9.17
C GLU A 538 29.96 31.22 10.69
N LEU A 539 29.95 30.15 11.48
CA LEU A 539 29.78 30.20 12.93
C LEU A 539 31.10 30.49 13.66
N GLU A 540 31.34 31.76 13.99
CA GLU A 540 32.49 32.20 14.77
C GLU A 540 32.10 32.50 16.23
N THR A 541 32.63 31.74 17.21
CA THR A 541 32.35 31.95 18.65
C THR A 541 33.45 32.72 19.38
N TYR A 542 34.71 32.37 19.12
CA TYR A 542 35.88 33.07 19.67
C TYR A 542 36.95 33.20 18.59
N ARG A 543 37.63 34.35 18.55
CA ARG A 543 38.74 34.59 17.61
C ARG A 543 40.07 34.11 18.15
N LYS A 544 40.26 34.13 19.48
CA LYS A 544 41.52 33.77 20.14
C LYS A 544 41.26 33.09 21.50
N PRO A 545 42.16 32.21 21.97
CA PRO A 545 42.09 31.66 23.33
C PRO A 545 42.17 32.71 24.45
N SER A 546 42.63 33.93 24.16
CA SER A 546 42.58 35.08 25.08
C SER A 546 41.16 35.53 25.43
N ASP A 547 40.19 35.16 24.60
CA ASP A 547 38.82 35.67 24.63
C ASP A 547 37.91 34.75 25.46
N TYR A 548 38.43 33.58 25.89
CA TYR A 548 37.73 32.60 26.72
C TYR A 548 37.43 33.16 28.13
N PRO A 549 36.33 32.71 28.79
CA PRO A 549 36.00 33.17 30.14
C PRO A 549 37.13 32.86 31.14
N PRO A 550 37.56 33.80 32.01
CA PRO A 550 38.80 33.68 32.79
C PRO A 550 38.83 32.52 33.80
N ASN A 551 37.67 31.94 34.11
CA ASN A 551 37.52 30.80 35.03
C ASN A 551 37.36 29.47 34.26
N VAL A 552 38.12 29.24 33.19
CA VAL A 552 38.14 27.97 32.44
C VAL A 552 39.26 27.07 32.99
N GLN A 553 38.97 25.81 33.25
CA GLN A 553 39.94 24.81 33.72
C GLN A 553 40.21 23.78 32.60
N PRO A 554 41.46 23.30 32.43
CA PRO A 554 41.84 22.39 31.32
C PRO A 554 40.99 21.13 31.18
N ASN A 555 40.55 20.55 32.30
CA ASN A 555 39.84 19.28 32.36
C ASN A 555 38.37 19.43 32.80
N GLN A 556 37.72 20.57 32.53
CA GLN A 556 36.35 20.85 33.00
C GLN A 556 35.40 21.14 31.84
N VAL A 557 34.22 20.50 31.85
CA VAL A 557 33.10 20.87 30.97
C VAL A 557 32.47 22.16 31.50
N LYS A 558 32.34 23.17 30.65
CA LYS A 558 31.81 24.48 31.03
C LYS A 558 30.97 25.11 29.94
N VAL A 559 29.80 25.64 30.30
CA VAL A 559 28.95 26.42 29.39
C VAL A 559 29.25 27.91 29.56
N ASP A 560 29.30 28.65 28.46
CA ASP A 560 29.17 30.11 28.47
C ASP A 560 27.81 30.53 27.88
N MET A 561 26.98 31.11 28.76
CA MET A 561 25.67 31.64 28.44
C MET A 561 25.74 32.94 27.61
N ALA A 562 26.86 33.66 27.62
CA ALA A 562 27.01 34.91 26.87
C ALA A 562 27.28 34.63 25.37
N ASN A 563 28.35 33.90 25.07
CA ASN A 563 28.75 33.55 23.70
C ASN A 563 28.10 32.24 23.19
N GLN A 564 27.02 31.78 23.83
CA GLN A 564 26.15 30.68 23.40
C GLN A 564 26.90 29.38 23.04
N CYS A 565 27.93 29.04 23.83
CA CYS A 565 28.86 27.96 23.52
C CYS A 565 29.19 27.07 24.72
N VAL A 566 29.67 25.86 24.42
CA VAL A 566 30.12 24.85 25.39
C VAL A 566 31.61 24.62 25.19
N LEU A 567 32.41 24.83 26.23
CA LEU A 567 33.83 24.55 26.26
C LEU A 567 34.02 23.11 26.78
N LEU A 568 34.58 22.25 25.92
CA LEU A 568 34.76 20.83 26.17
C LEU A 568 36.26 20.47 26.24
N PRO A 569 36.70 19.69 27.25
CA PRO A 569 38.12 19.36 27.45
C PRO A 569 38.57 18.21 26.55
N VAL A 570 39.09 18.52 25.36
CA VAL A 570 39.62 17.54 24.40
C VAL A 570 41.12 17.35 24.67
N PHE A 571 41.48 16.19 25.22
CA PHE A 571 42.84 15.88 25.70
C PHE A 571 43.45 16.97 26.60
N GLY A 572 42.63 17.59 27.45
CA GLY A 572 43.01 18.68 28.35
C GLY A 572 43.05 20.08 27.74
N ASN A 573 42.65 20.24 26.47
CA ASN A 573 42.48 21.54 25.83
C ASN A 573 40.99 21.91 25.81
N PRO A 574 40.58 23.08 26.35
CA PRO A 574 39.19 23.52 26.29
C PRO A 574 38.83 24.04 24.90
N ILE A 575 38.06 23.28 24.13
CA ILE A 575 37.61 23.62 22.77
C ILE A 575 36.16 24.13 22.80
N PRO A 576 35.84 25.30 22.21
CA PRO A 576 34.50 25.86 22.18
C PRO A 576 33.65 25.28 21.02
N PHE A 577 32.45 24.82 21.34
CA PHE A 577 31.42 24.39 20.40
C PHE A 577 30.19 25.29 20.52
N HIS A 578 29.71 25.87 19.41
CA HIS A 578 28.49 26.67 19.43
C HIS A 578 27.25 25.78 19.65
N ILE A 579 26.23 26.29 20.37
CA ILE A 579 25.05 25.49 20.72
C ILE A 579 24.32 24.90 19.49
N SER A 580 24.33 25.58 18.34
CA SER A 580 23.71 25.09 17.09
C SER A 580 24.39 23.85 16.51
N THR A 581 25.61 23.51 16.95
CA THR A 581 26.33 22.30 16.51
C THR A 581 25.91 21.05 17.30
N ILE A 582 25.25 21.21 18.46
CA ILE A 582 24.89 20.12 19.37
C ILE A 582 23.46 19.65 19.06
N LYS A 583 23.33 18.40 18.59
CA LYS A 583 22.06 17.74 18.26
C LYS A 583 21.21 17.52 19.50
N ASN A 584 21.76 16.78 20.47
CA ASN A 584 21.19 16.55 21.80
C ASN A 584 22.29 16.20 22.81
N VAL A 585 21.93 16.23 24.09
CA VAL A 585 22.79 15.81 25.20
C VAL A 585 22.03 14.78 26.02
N VAL A 586 22.70 13.72 26.46
CA VAL A 586 22.15 12.65 27.29
C VAL A 586 23.01 12.51 28.54
N LEU A 587 22.36 12.30 29.67
CA LEU A 587 22.98 12.01 30.97
C LEU A 587 22.42 10.66 31.46
N PRO A 588 23.04 9.52 31.10
CA PRO A 588 22.58 8.20 31.54
C PRO A 588 22.65 8.04 33.06
N ASP A 589 21.87 7.10 33.59
CA ASP A 589 21.83 6.84 35.03
C ASP A 589 23.20 6.40 35.60
N PRO A 590 23.58 6.85 36.80
CA PRO A 590 24.95 6.74 37.29
C PRO A 590 25.21 5.50 38.16
N ASP A 591 25.63 4.38 37.55
CA ASP A 591 26.03 3.16 38.29
C ASP A 591 27.17 3.40 39.30
N ASN A 592 28.28 3.95 38.80
CA ASN A 592 29.56 4.09 39.53
C ASN A 592 30.35 5.35 39.14
N ALA A 593 29.90 6.07 38.11
CA ALA A 593 30.46 7.33 37.63
C ALA A 593 29.40 8.06 36.80
N THR A 594 29.33 9.38 36.88
CA THR A 594 28.42 10.15 36.03
C THR A 594 28.97 10.23 34.61
N LEU A 595 28.10 9.97 33.63
CA LEU A 595 28.39 10.04 32.21
C LEU A 595 27.60 11.21 31.58
N LEU A 596 28.26 11.96 30.70
CA LEU A 596 27.64 13.02 29.89
C LEU A 596 27.99 12.78 28.43
N ARG A 597 27.02 12.32 27.63
CA ARG A 597 27.15 12.13 26.18
C ARG A 597 26.60 13.36 25.46
N ILE A 598 27.43 14.02 24.67
CA ILE A 598 27.06 15.17 23.83
C ILE A 598 27.13 14.72 22.38
N ASN A 599 26.01 14.76 21.67
CA ASN A 599 25.92 14.39 20.25
C ASN A 599 25.85 15.65 19.39
N PHE A 600 26.48 15.62 18.23
CA PHE A 600 26.55 16.76 17.31
C PHE A 600 25.81 16.47 15.99
N TYR A 601 25.63 17.50 15.16
CA TYR A 601 25.19 17.33 13.77
C TYR A 601 26.39 17.00 12.87
N THR A 602 26.27 15.94 12.07
CA THR A 602 27.33 15.45 11.17
C THR A 602 26.82 15.21 9.76
N ALA A 603 27.74 15.10 8.80
CA ALA A 603 27.46 14.43 7.53
C ALA A 603 27.16 12.93 7.74
N GLY A 604 26.60 12.27 6.72
CA GLY A 604 26.36 10.81 6.68
C GLY A 604 25.15 10.30 7.47
N ILE A 605 24.63 11.06 8.42
CA ILE A 605 23.35 10.77 9.10
C ILE A 605 22.31 11.75 8.57
N ALA A 606 21.10 11.27 8.28
CA ALA A 606 19.99 12.14 7.90
C ALA A 606 19.76 13.23 8.96
N LEU A 607 19.99 14.49 8.57
CA LEU A 607 19.76 15.65 9.42
C LEU A 607 18.25 15.80 9.62
N GLY A 608 17.76 15.31 10.76
CA GLY A 608 16.33 15.36 11.10
C GLY A 608 15.78 16.79 11.10
N LYS A 609 14.45 16.93 11.01
CA LYS A 609 13.71 18.21 10.93
C LYS A 609 14.07 19.21 12.05
N ASP A 610 14.66 18.72 13.14
CA ASP A 610 15.19 19.42 14.30
C ASP A 610 16.54 20.14 14.10
N ALA A 611 17.15 20.08 12.91
CA ALA A 611 18.43 20.72 12.59
C ALA A 611 18.25 22.21 12.24
N PRO A 612 19.01 23.14 12.87
CA PRO A 612 18.99 24.57 12.51
C PRO A 612 19.31 24.77 11.02
N ALA A 613 18.58 25.65 10.33
CA ALA A 613 18.66 25.76 8.88
C ALA A 613 20.08 26.11 8.39
N ASN A 614 20.78 27.01 9.09
CA ASN A 614 22.17 27.33 8.78
C ASN A 614 23.13 26.15 9.07
N MET A 615 22.84 25.30 10.07
CA MET A 615 23.65 24.10 10.32
C MET A 615 23.53 23.09 9.18
N VAL A 616 22.34 22.93 8.57
CA VAL A 616 22.17 22.08 7.38
C VAL A 616 23.03 22.59 6.22
N LYS A 617 22.96 23.90 5.90
CA LYS A 617 23.80 24.49 4.85
C LYS A 617 25.30 24.37 5.15
N LEU A 618 25.72 24.52 6.40
CA LEU A 618 27.12 24.35 6.82
C LEU A 618 27.60 22.90 6.73
N VAL A 619 26.80 21.91 7.15
CA VAL A 619 27.16 20.50 6.97
C VAL A 619 27.29 20.18 5.48
N GLN A 620 26.35 20.61 4.63
CA GLN A 620 26.43 20.41 3.19
C GLN A 620 27.68 21.08 2.55
N LYS A 621 28.00 22.32 2.95
CA LYS A 621 29.18 23.07 2.47
C LYS A 621 30.51 22.38 2.79
N TYR A 622 30.62 21.74 3.96
CA TYR A 622 31.88 21.17 4.45
C TYR A 622 31.96 19.64 4.44
N ALA A 623 30.86 18.91 4.18
CA ALA A 623 30.84 17.45 4.10
C ALA A 623 31.90 16.82 3.16
N PRO A 624 32.22 17.40 1.98
CA PRO A 624 33.27 16.84 1.11
C PRO A 624 34.71 17.13 1.58
N TYR A 625 34.89 17.99 2.59
CA TYR A 625 36.19 18.62 2.89
C TYR A 625 36.61 18.53 4.37
N ALA A 626 35.73 18.09 5.28
CA ALA A 626 35.98 18.09 6.72
C ALA A 626 35.38 16.86 7.42
N SER A 627 36.12 16.32 8.38
CA SER A 627 35.62 15.27 9.29
C SER A 627 34.78 15.89 10.42
N PHE A 628 33.62 15.31 10.71
CA PHE A 628 32.70 15.78 11.75
C PHE A 628 32.78 14.88 13.00
N ILE A 629 32.74 15.48 14.18
CA ILE A 629 32.64 14.74 15.46
C ILE A 629 31.18 14.29 15.62
N ARG A 630 30.93 12.99 15.80
CA ARG A 630 29.57 12.43 16.02
C ARG A 630 29.10 12.61 17.46
N GLU A 631 29.90 12.16 18.42
CA GLU A 631 29.62 12.29 19.84
C GLU A 631 30.90 12.50 20.66
N LEU A 632 30.76 13.06 21.86
CA LEU A 632 31.78 13.10 22.89
C LEU A 632 31.15 12.66 24.22
N THR A 633 31.68 11.59 24.82
CA THR A 633 31.22 11.06 26.10
C THR A 633 32.25 11.36 27.20
N PHE A 634 31.85 12.13 28.20
CA PHE A 634 32.68 12.50 29.36
C PHE A 634 32.27 11.68 30.60
N ARG A 635 33.26 11.13 31.31
CA ARG A 635 33.07 10.35 32.54
C ARG A 635 33.71 11.06 33.73
N SER A 636 33.00 11.18 34.84
CA SER A 636 33.51 11.77 36.09
C SER A 636 33.08 10.97 37.32
N LEU A 637 33.96 10.89 38.32
CA LEU A 637 33.63 10.40 39.66
C LEU A 637 32.93 11.48 40.51
N ASP A 638 33.09 12.75 40.17
CA ASP A 638 32.28 13.85 40.69
C ASP A 638 31.26 14.28 39.63
N GLY A 639 30.00 13.90 39.83
CA GLY A 639 28.90 14.21 38.92
C GLY A 639 28.46 15.66 38.91
N ASN A 640 28.79 16.47 39.94
CA ASN A 640 28.19 17.79 40.15
C ASN A 640 28.46 18.75 38.98
N ASN A 641 29.67 18.72 38.40
CA ASN A 641 29.98 19.53 37.22
C ASN A 641 29.23 19.08 35.96
N LEU A 642 29.10 17.77 35.74
CA LEU A 642 28.43 17.22 34.55
C LEU A 642 26.91 17.43 34.61
N VAL A 643 26.28 17.25 35.76
CA VAL A 643 24.85 17.53 35.98
C VAL A 643 24.55 19.03 35.83
N ALA A 644 25.42 19.91 36.35
CA ALA A 644 25.27 21.35 36.16
C ALA A 644 25.43 21.76 34.69
N ALA A 645 26.40 21.18 33.98
CA ALA A 645 26.58 21.39 32.54
C ALA A 645 25.38 20.90 31.74
N PHE A 646 24.88 19.69 31.99
CA PHE A 646 23.68 19.14 31.33
C PHE A 646 22.49 20.10 31.40
N ARG A 647 22.16 20.59 32.61
CA ARG A 647 21.06 21.56 32.82
C ARG A 647 21.30 22.87 32.04
N GLN A 648 22.53 23.39 32.07
CA GLN A 648 22.90 24.62 31.37
C GLN A 648 22.84 24.49 29.84
N ILE A 649 23.33 23.40 29.26
CA ILE A 649 23.27 23.16 27.81
C ILE A 649 21.82 23.00 27.35
N SER A 650 21.02 22.23 28.08
CA SER A 650 19.59 22.01 27.77
C SER A 650 18.77 23.30 27.84
N GLU A 651 19.00 24.16 28.83
CA GLU A 651 18.37 25.48 28.89
C GLU A 651 18.80 26.37 27.71
N LEU A 652 20.10 26.42 27.40
CA LEU A 652 20.64 27.26 26.32
C LEU A 652 20.06 26.82 24.95
N ARG A 653 19.98 25.50 24.69
CA ARG A 653 19.34 24.90 23.51
C ARG A 653 17.86 25.29 23.40
N LYS A 654 17.10 25.25 24.50
CA LYS A 654 15.68 25.68 24.53
C LYS A 654 15.52 27.18 24.26
N ARG A 655 16.38 28.02 24.84
CA ARG A 655 16.40 29.48 24.63
C ARG A 655 16.79 29.87 23.21
N PHE A 656 17.72 29.15 22.58
CA PHE A 656 18.18 29.39 21.20
C PHE A 656 17.06 29.11 20.19
N ARG A 657 16.52 27.88 20.19
CA ARG A 657 15.42 27.47 19.30
C ARG A 657 14.19 28.40 19.40
N ALA A 658 13.82 28.78 20.62
CA ALA A 658 12.69 29.69 20.86
C ALA A 658 12.92 31.16 20.42
N ARG A 659 14.15 31.52 20.04
CA ARG A 659 14.48 32.77 19.35
C ARG A 659 14.48 32.58 17.83
N GLU A 660 15.21 31.56 17.34
CA GLU A 660 15.33 31.23 15.91
C GLU A 660 13.96 31.04 15.25
N ILE A 661 13.04 30.28 15.87
CA ILE A 661 11.66 30.11 15.39
C ILE A 661 10.95 31.47 15.25
N ARG A 662 11.11 32.37 16.21
CA ARG A 662 10.45 33.68 16.18
C ARG A 662 11.05 34.60 15.13
N GLU A 663 12.37 34.59 14.96
CA GLU A 663 13.06 35.36 13.93
C GLU A 663 12.64 34.87 12.52
N ILE A 664 12.50 33.57 12.32
CA ILE A 664 11.94 32.98 11.09
C ILE A 664 10.46 33.37 10.89
N GLU A 665 9.64 33.39 11.94
CA GLU A 665 8.24 33.84 11.85
C GLU A 665 8.10 35.35 11.57
N GLU A 666 8.97 36.19 12.13
CA GLU A 666 8.99 37.64 11.90
C GLU A 666 9.55 38.01 10.52
N LEU A 667 10.53 37.26 10.01
CA LEU A 667 11.10 37.47 8.65
C LEU A 667 10.10 37.15 7.53
N ASN A 668 9.28 36.12 7.71
CA ASN A 668 8.26 35.73 6.72
C ASN A 668 6.98 36.60 6.77
N LEU A 669 6.91 37.61 7.64
CA LEU A 669 5.71 38.43 7.82
C LEU A 669 5.62 39.58 6.80
N VAL A 670 4.79 39.40 5.78
CA VAL A 670 4.47 40.45 4.80
C VAL A 670 3.77 41.63 5.49
N LYS A 671 4.48 42.77 5.57
CA LYS A 671 4.00 44.00 6.23
C LYS A 671 2.85 44.62 5.46
N GLN A 672 1.64 44.49 6.00
CA GLN A 672 0.43 45.02 5.39
C GLN A 672 0.32 46.55 5.46
N GLU A 673 -0.48 47.10 4.55
CA GLU A 673 -0.94 48.48 4.63
C GLU A 673 -1.78 48.73 5.90
N LYS A 674 -1.86 49.98 6.34
CA LYS A 674 -2.66 50.35 7.52
C LYS A 674 -4.12 50.61 7.13
N LEU A 675 -5.04 50.08 7.93
CA LEU A 675 -6.48 50.18 7.67
C LEU A 675 -7.01 51.62 7.84
N ILE A 676 -7.47 52.19 6.73
CA ILE A 676 -8.00 53.55 6.61
C ILE A 676 -9.43 53.57 7.14
N ARG A 677 -9.64 54.19 8.30
CA ARG A 677 -10.98 54.36 8.89
C ARG A 677 -11.84 55.30 8.04
N THR A 678 -13.00 54.83 7.60
CA THR A 678 -14.04 55.69 7.02
C THR A 678 -14.42 56.78 8.01
N LYS A 679 -14.45 58.04 7.58
CA LYS A 679 -14.85 59.20 8.39
C LYS A 679 -16.17 59.77 7.88
N ASN A 680 -17.05 60.15 8.79
CA ASN A 680 -18.30 60.87 8.55
C ASN A 680 -19.40 60.09 7.77
N GLU A 681 -19.19 58.83 7.38
CA GLU A 681 -20.23 57.94 6.84
C GLU A 681 -20.65 56.87 7.87
N ARG A 682 -21.85 56.30 7.72
CA ARG A 682 -22.35 55.22 8.58
C ARG A 682 -21.71 53.89 8.20
N VAL A 683 -20.64 53.54 8.90
CA VAL A 683 -19.88 52.29 8.77
C VAL A 683 -20.82 51.06 8.92
N PRO A 684 -20.78 50.06 8.03
CA PRO A 684 -21.40 48.76 8.27
C PRO A 684 -20.74 48.08 9.48
N ARG A 685 -21.55 47.66 10.45
CA ARG A 685 -21.10 46.93 11.65
C ARG A 685 -21.96 45.69 11.86
N LEU A 686 -21.33 44.60 12.25
CA LEU A 686 -21.94 43.41 12.83
C LEU A 686 -21.46 43.28 14.29
N SER A 687 -22.36 43.05 15.23
CA SER A 687 -22.09 43.06 16.68
C SER A 687 -22.19 41.67 17.30
N ASP A 688 -21.64 41.56 18.52
CA ASP A 688 -21.78 40.37 19.37
C ASP A 688 -21.24 39.08 18.72
N LEU A 689 -20.13 39.25 18.00
CA LEU A 689 -19.39 38.21 17.30
C LEU A 689 -18.31 37.61 18.21
N THR A 690 -18.15 36.29 18.15
CA THR A 690 -16.97 35.59 18.66
C THR A 690 -15.95 35.43 17.53
N MET A 691 -14.66 35.61 17.84
CA MET A 691 -13.54 35.47 16.89
C MET A 691 -12.75 34.18 17.17
N ARG A 692 -12.43 33.44 16.11
CA ARG A 692 -11.40 32.39 16.07
C ARG A 692 -10.36 32.82 15.01
N PRO A 693 -9.04 32.79 15.27
CA PRO A 693 -8.38 32.46 16.53
C PRO A 693 -8.66 33.49 17.64
N VAL A 694 -8.35 33.14 18.89
CA VAL A 694 -8.46 34.02 20.06
C VAL A 694 -7.14 34.75 20.35
N PHE A 695 -7.19 35.96 20.88
CA PHE A 695 -5.98 36.69 21.30
C PHE A 695 -5.27 36.01 22.48
N ALA A 696 -6.03 35.75 23.56
CA ALA A 696 -5.59 35.00 24.75
C ALA A 696 -6.80 34.62 25.64
N GLY A 697 -6.83 33.37 26.13
CA GLY A 697 -7.92 32.82 26.95
C GLY A 697 -8.99 32.08 26.12
N ARG A 698 -10.11 31.68 26.74
CA ARG A 698 -11.08 30.74 26.14
C ARG A 698 -11.96 31.28 25.01
N LYS A 699 -12.43 32.54 25.08
CA LYS A 699 -13.25 33.17 24.01
C LYS A 699 -12.88 34.65 23.85
N THR A 700 -12.90 35.14 22.61
CA THR A 700 -12.72 36.57 22.26
C THR A 700 -13.99 37.06 21.59
N GLN A 701 -14.74 37.95 22.24
CA GLN A 701 -15.95 38.58 21.70
C GLN A 701 -15.72 40.03 21.32
N GLY A 702 -16.47 40.55 20.36
CA GLY A 702 -16.30 41.90 19.84
C GLY A 702 -17.28 42.30 18.72
N ASN A 703 -16.90 43.35 17.99
CA ASN A 703 -17.66 43.90 16.86
C ASN A 703 -16.79 43.95 15.61
N LEU A 704 -17.36 43.68 14.44
CA LEU A 704 -16.69 43.77 13.13
C LEU A 704 -17.23 44.97 12.35
N GLU A 705 -16.34 45.83 11.85
CA GLU A 705 -16.63 47.06 11.12
C GLU A 705 -15.99 47.08 9.72
N ALA A 706 -16.74 47.46 8.68
CA ALA A 706 -16.24 47.53 7.31
C ALA A 706 -15.78 48.96 6.95
N HIS A 707 -14.48 49.15 6.73
CA HIS A 707 -13.87 50.43 6.36
C HIS A 707 -13.43 50.46 4.88
N THR A 708 -12.77 51.53 4.42
CA THR A 708 -12.53 51.78 2.98
C THR A 708 -11.60 50.78 2.30
N ASN A 709 -10.63 50.19 3.01
CA ASN A 709 -9.67 49.21 2.45
C ASN A 709 -9.57 47.90 3.26
N GLY A 710 -10.58 47.59 4.07
CA GLY A 710 -10.62 46.37 4.86
C GLY A 710 -11.63 46.39 6.01
N LEU A 711 -11.62 45.33 6.79
CA LEU A 711 -12.45 45.13 7.99
C LEU A 711 -11.62 45.37 9.26
N ARG A 712 -12.26 45.85 10.32
CA ARG A 712 -11.70 45.93 11.67
C ARG A 712 -12.56 45.13 12.64
N PHE A 713 -11.96 44.19 13.35
CA PHE A 713 -12.54 43.64 14.58
C PHE A 713 -12.03 44.42 15.79
N ILE A 714 -12.92 44.70 16.75
CA ILE A 714 -12.60 45.31 18.04
C ILE A 714 -13.16 44.42 19.15
N SER A 715 -12.28 43.83 19.96
CA SER A 715 -12.69 42.99 21.09
C SER A 715 -13.28 43.81 22.24
N THR A 716 -14.01 43.17 23.15
CA THR A 716 -14.49 43.78 24.39
C THR A 716 -13.37 44.27 25.31
N ARG A 717 -12.12 43.85 25.08
CA ARG A 717 -10.90 44.35 25.77
C ARG A 717 -10.23 45.52 25.04
N ASN A 718 -10.79 45.99 23.92
CA ASN A 718 -10.17 46.93 22.96
C ASN A 718 -8.92 46.38 22.25
N GLU A 719 -8.76 45.05 22.16
CA GLU A 719 -7.79 44.44 21.24
C GLU A 719 -8.33 44.59 19.80
N VAL A 720 -7.46 44.74 18.81
CA VAL A 720 -7.86 45.10 17.43
C VAL A 720 -7.21 44.15 16.43
N VAL A 721 -8.01 43.59 15.51
CA VAL A 721 -7.52 42.93 14.29
C VAL A 721 -7.97 43.76 13.09
N ASP A 722 -7.04 44.07 12.19
CA ASP A 722 -7.31 44.70 10.90
C ASP A 722 -7.13 43.63 9.80
N ILE A 723 -8.11 43.49 8.91
CA ILE A 723 -8.11 42.53 7.79
C ILE A 723 -8.27 43.32 6.49
N MET A 724 -7.19 43.46 5.73
CA MET A 724 -7.15 44.29 4.53
C MET A 724 -7.82 43.57 3.34
N PHE A 725 -8.67 44.25 2.57
CA PHE A 725 -9.42 43.62 1.45
C PHE A 725 -8.49 42.94 0.44
N ASN A 726 -7.40 43.62 0.04
CA ASN A 726 -6.36 43.05 -0.84
C ASN A 726 -5.80 41.70 -0.35
N ASN A 727 -5.75 41.48 0.97
CA ASN A 727 -5.15 40.30 1.58
C ASN A 727 -6.12 39.14 1.77
N ILE A 728 -7.43 39.33 1.59
CA ILE A 728 -8.39 38.22 1.55
C ILE A 728 -8.16 37.45 0.24
N LYS A 729 -8.05 36.11 0.28
CA LYS A 729 -8.18 35.26 -0.93
C LYS A 729 -9.63 34.83 -1.09
N TYR A 730 -10.24 34.29 -0.04
CA TYR A 730 -11.64 33.87 -0.02
C TYR A 730 -12.35 34.43 1.20
N ALA A 731 -13.56 34.96 0.98
CA ALA A 731 -14.51 35.26 2.05
C ALA A 731 -15.70 34.32 1.89
N ILE A 732 -16.02 33.55 2.94
CA ILE A 732 -17.06 32.53 2.91
C ILE A 732 -18.11 32.90 3.95
N PHE A 733 -19.39 32.86 3.57
CA PHE A 733 -20.53 33.07 4.45
C PHE A 733 -21.35 31.77 4.51
N GLN A 734 -21.35 31.13 5.68
CA GLN A 734 -22.07 29.88 5.92
C GLN A 734 -23.25 30.17 6.86
N PRO A 735 -24.50 30.05 6.39
CA PRO A 735 -25.70 30.36 7.16
C PRO A 735 -26.05 29.23 8.13
N CYS A 736 -26.58 29.57 9.31
CA CYS A 736 -27.08 28.63 10.32
C CYS A 736 -28.36 27.94 9.82
N GLU A 737 -28.19 26.81 9.13
CA GLU A 737 -29.25 25.94 8.63
C GLU A 737 -28.72 24.52 8.91
N ASN A 738 -29.36 23.81 9.84
CA ASN A 738 -28.89 22.57 10.48
C ASN A 738 -27.54 22.64 11.24
N GLU A 739 -26.94 23.82 11.39
CA GLU A 739 -25.69 24.05 12.15
C GLU A 739 -25.91 24.88 13.42
N ILE A 740 -25.08 24.67 14.44
CA ILE A 740 -25.13 25.39 15.74
C ILE A 740 -24.63 26.84 15.69
N MET A 741 -24.17 27.35 14.55
CA MET A 741 -23.65 28.71 14.44
C MET A 741 -23.84 29.30 13.03
N VAL A 742 -23.90 30.63 12.97
CA VAL A 742 -23.75 31.38 11.72
C VAL A 742 -22.37 32.03 11.70
N LEU A 743 -21.67 31.96 10.56
CA LEU A 743 -20.27 32.36 10.48
C LEU A 743 -19.92 33.09 9.18
N VAL A 744 -18.90 33.95 9.27
CA VAL A 744 -18.15 34.47 8.14
C VAL A 744 -16.68 34.17 8.36
N HIS A 745 -16.06 33.55 7.36
CA HIS A 745 -14.66 33.14 7.36
C HIS A 745 -13.86 33.95 6.34
N PHE A 746 -12.63 34.28 6.67
CA PHE A 746 -11.68 34.94 5.78
C PHE A 746 -10.39 34.11 5.71
N HIS A 747 -10.19 33.45 4.57
CA HIS A 747 -8.93 32.81 4.22
C HIS A 747 -8.02 33.85 3.54
N LEU A 748 -6.80 34.03 4.05
CA LEU A 748 -5.92 35.13 3.67
C LEU A 748 -4.79 34.69 2.73
N LYS A 749 -4.35 35.59 1.84
CA LYS A 749 -3.19 35.41 0.96
C LYS A 749 -1.86 35.41 1.72
N ASN A 750 -1.77 36.22 2.77
CA ASN A 750 -0.63 36.28 3.69
C ASN A 750 -1.16 36.21 5.12
N ALA A 751 -0.53 35.39 5.95
CA ALA A 751 -0.90 35.25 7.36
C ALA A 751 -0.67 36.55 8.15
N ILE A 752 -1.54 36.83 9.11
CA ILE A 752 -1.43 37.97 10.03
C ILE A 752 -1.12 37.52 11.45
N MET A 753 -0.43 38.36 12.22
CA MET A 753 -0.15 38.10 13.63
C MET A 753 -1.38 38.41 14.49
N ILE A 754 -1.94 37.38 15.12
CA ILE A 754 -3.00 37.52 16.12
C ILE A 754 -2.46 36.99 17.46
N GLY A 755 -2.42 37.87 18.46
CA GLY A 755 -1.81 37.58 19.76
C GLY A 755 -0.30 37.34 19.64
N LYS A 756 0.11 36.06 19.58
CA LYS A 756 1.52 35.61 19.46
C LYS A 756 1.79 34.69 18.28
N LYS A 757 0.78 34.29 17.52
CA LYS A 757 0.90 33.33 16.41
C LYS A 757 0.52 33.99 15.09
N LYS A 758 1.10 33.51 13.99
CA LYS A 758 0.66 33.82 12.62
C LYS A 758 -0.58 32.98 12.28
N HIS A 759 -1.57 33.60 11.66
CA HIS A 759 -2.82 32.94 11.26
C HIS A 759 -3.20 33.34 9.84
N LEU A 760 -3.45 32.33 9.00
CA LEU A 760 -3.93 32.47 7.62
C LEU A 760 -5.46 32.59 7.57
N ASP A 761 -6.14 32.00 8.54
CA ASP A 761 -7.59 31.86 8.61
C ASP A 761 -8.14 32.64 9.81
N VAL A 762 -9.18 33.45 9.57
CA VAL A 762 -9.83 34.26 10.59
C VAL A 762 -11.35 34.21 10.42
N GLN A 763 -12.03 33.75 11.46
CA GLN A 763 -13.47 33.50 11.49
C GLN A 763 -14.18 34.39 12.51
N PHE A 764 -15.36 34.89 12.14
CA PHE A 764 -16.29 35.59 13.01
C PHE A 764 -17.65 34.90 13.00
N PHE A 765 -18.17 34.52 14.16
CA PHE A 765 -19.36 33.70 14.27
C PHE A 765 -20.22 34.05 15.47
N THR A 766 -21.49 33.65 15.42
CA THR A 766 -22.43 33.71 16.54
C THR A 766 -23.02 32.32 16.75
N GLU A 767 -22.80 31.75 17.93
CA GLU A 767 -23.37 30.49 18.38
C GLU A 767 -24.88 30.65 18.62
N VAL A 768 -25.69 29.75 18.06
CA VAL A 768 -27.11 29.60 18.38
C VAL A 768 -27.21 28.41 19.33
N VAL A 769 -27.61 28.67 20.58
CA VAL A 769 -27.72 27.63 21.60
C VAL A 769 -29.03 26.88 21.39
N ASP A 770 -28.92 25.60 21.06
CA ASP A 770 -30.03 24.64 21.08
C ASP A 770 -30.57 24.51 22.52
N ALA A 771 -31.89 24.65 22.67
CA ALA A 771 -32.58 24.50 23.95
C ALA A 771 -32.42 23.09 24.55
N SER A 772 -32.20 22.07 23.71
CA SER A 772 -32.09 20.67 24.12
C SER A 772 -30.93 20.41 25.09
N GLN A 773 -29.83 21.15 24.98
CA GLN A 773 -28.64 21.01 25.83
C GLN A 773 -28.76 21.75 27.18
N ALA A 774 -29.82 22.54 27.39
CA ALA A 774 -29.97 23.37 28.58
C ALA A 774 -30.74 22.69 29.75
N VAL A 775 -31.38 21.53 29.50
CA VAL A 775 -32.28 20.88 30.47
C VAL A 775 -31.99 19.38 30.62
N ASP A 776 -31.56 19.00 31.81
CA ASP A 776 -31.10 17.65 32.17
C ASP A 776 -32.26 16.67 32.47
N ASN A 777 -32.31 15.54 31.76
CA ASN A 777 -33.05 14.30 32.07
C ASN A 777 -34.53 14.43 32.52
N GLY A 778 -35.25 15.45 32.06
CA GLY A 778 -36.68 15.63 32.29
C GLY A 778 -37.51 15.16 31.10
N ARG A 779 -38.15 13.98 31.21
CA ARG A 779 -39.11 13.37 30.25
C ARG A 779 -39.74 14.37 29.27
N ARG A 780 -39.31 14.33 28.00
CA ARG A 780 -39.99 15.03 26.89
C ARG A 780 -41.35 14.39 26.63
N SER A 781 -42.24 15.15 25.99
CA SER A 781 -43.56 14.70 25.55
C SER A 781 -43.94 15.51 24.32
N MET A 782 -44.20 14.84 23.20
CA MET A 782 -44.35 15.41 21.85
C MET A 782 -45.49 16.46 21.68
N TYR A 783 -46.24 16.73 22.76
CA TYR A 783 -47.36 17.66 22.83
C TYR A 783 -47.23 18.72 23.94
N ASP A 784 -46.02 19.04 24.44
CA ASP A 784 -45.84 20.19 25.34
C ASP A 784 -45.85 21.52 24.55
N PRO A 785 -46.81 22.45 24.82
CA PRO A 785 -46.87 23.72 24.11
C PRO A 785 -45.65 24.63 24.33
N ASP A 786 -44.95 24.52 25.46
CA ASP A 786 -43.76 25.33 25.73
C ASP A 786 -42.57 24.90 24.85
N GLU A 787 -42.44 23.60 24.51
CA GLU A 787 -41.37 23.06 23.65
C GLU A 787 -41.54 23.54 22.20
N MET A 788 -42.78 23.50 21.67
CA MET A 788 -43.10 24.07 20.34
C MET A 788 -42.86 25.59 20.27
N ASP A 789 -43.12 26.34 21.35
CA ASP A 789 -42.96 27.80 21.35
C ASP A 789 -41.48 28.19 21.39
N ASP A 790 -40.63 27.44 22.10
CA ASP A 790 -39.16 27.64 22.07
C ASP A 790 -38.54 27.19 20.73
N GLU A 791 -39.01 26.11 20.10
CA GLU A 791 -38.66 25.77 18.72
C GLU A 791 -38.98 26.91 17.73
N GLN A 792 -40.18 27.50 17.81
CA GLN A 792 -40.56 28.62 16.95
C GLN A 792 -39.72 29.88 17.21
N ARG A 793 -39.36 30.14 18.47
CA ARG A 793 -38.43 31.23 18.83
C ARG A 793 -37.04 30.97 18.23
N GLU A 794 -36.54 29.74 18.25
CA GLU A 794 -35.23 29.41 17.67
C GLU A 794 -35.23 29.47 16.13
N ARG A 795 -36.23 28.85 15.47
CA ARG A 795 -36.45 28.97 14.01
C ARG A 795 -36.53 30.45 13.57
N THR A 796 -37.08 31.32 14.41
CA THR A 796 -37.12 32.78 14.20
C THR A 796 -35.76 33.46 14.43
N LEU A 797 -35.00 33.03 15.44
CA LEU A 797 -33.66 33.54 15.73
C LEU A 797 -32.66 33.17 14.62
N ARG A 798 -32.61 31.89 14.19
CA ARG A 798 -31.77 31.42 13.07
C ARG A 798 -32.04 32.23 11.80
N LYS A 799 -33.32 32.39 11.40
CA LYS A 799 -33.73 33.23 10.26
C LYS A 799 -33.28 34.69 10.40
N ARG A 800 -33.42 35.29 11.59
CA ARG A 800 -33.00 36.67 11.87
C ARG A 800 -31.49 36.86 11.80
N LEU A 801 -30.71 35.91 12.31
CA LEU A 801 -29.25 35.95 12.28
C LEU A 801 -28.71 35.74 10.86
N ASN A 802 -29.20 34.73 10.13
CA ASN A 802 -28.84 34.50 8.73
C ASN A 802 -29.17 35.71 7.85
N ALA A 803 -30.32 36.36 8.08
CA ALA A 803 -30.65 37.62 7.43
C ALA A 803 -29.63 38.71 7.79
N ALA A 804 -29.33 38.94 9.07
CA ALA A 804 -28.40 39.99 9.52
C ALA A 804 -26.97 39.82 8.96
N PHE A 805 -26.44 38.60 8.93
CA PHE A 805 -25.13 38.30 8.34
C PHE A 805 -25.15 38.47 6.81
N ARG A 806 -26.14 37.91 6.10
CA ARG A 806 -26.30 38.08 4.64
C ARG A 806 -26.44 39.55 4.25
N ASP A 807 -27.11 40.35 5.09
CA ASP A 807 -27.24 41.80 4.92
C ASP A 807 -25.97 42.57 5.30
N PHE A 808 -25.07 42.02 6.12
CA PHE A 808 -23.74 42.57 6.37
C PHE A 808 -22.80 42.31 5.20
N CYS A 809 -22.71 41.07 4.68
CA CYS A 809 -21.87 40.72 3.53
C CYS A 809 -22.16 41.60 2.31
N LYS A 810 -23.45 41.82 1.97
CA LYS A 810 -23.87 42.76 0.91
C LYS A 810 -23.41 44.20 1.13
N LYS A 811 -23.29 44.65 2.39
CA LYS A 811 -22.78 46.00 2.73
C LYS A 811 -21.25 46.06 2.71
N VAL A 812 -20.55 44.95 2.99
CA VAL A 812 -19.09 44.85 2.81
C VAL A 812 -18.75 44.93 1.33
N ASP A 813 -19.41 44.13 0.49
CA ASP A 813 -19.25 44.15 -0.97
C ASP A 813 -19.48 45.55 -1.56
N ALA A 814 -20.58 46.20 -1.19
CA ALA A 814 -20.87 47.58 -1.61
C ALA A 814 -19.81 48.61 -1.16
N VAL A 815 -19.14 48.39 -0.01
CA VAL A 815 -18.03 49.24 0.45
C VAL A 815 -16.73 48.89 -0.29
N ALA A 816 -16.45 47.62 -0.56
CA ALA A 816 -15.30 47.19 -1.34
C ALA A 816 -15.36 47.78 -2.77
N LYS A 817 -16.47 47.56 -3.49
CA LYS A 817 -16.71 48.07 -4.85
C LYS A 817 -16.68 49.60 -4.92
N LYS A 818 -17.17 50.32 -3.89
CA LYS A 818 -17.06 51.80 -3.79
C LYS A 818 -15.60 52.30 -3.72
N ASN A 819 -14.67 51.48 -3.26
CA ASN A 819 -13.26 51.84 -3.05
C ASN A 819 -12.29 51.08 -4.00
N ASN A 820 -12.80 50.51 -5.10
CA ASN A 820 -12.05 49.72 -6.09
C ASN A 820 -11.39 48.44 -5.52
N TYR A 821 -12.06 47.77 -4.59
CA TYR A 821 -11.72 46.41 -4.14
C TYR A 821 -12.81 45.42 -4.53
N GLU A 822 -12.43 44.19 -4.84
CA GLU A 822 -13.35 43.09 -5.12
C GLU A 822 -13.29 42.11 -3.95
N VAL A 823 -14.43 41.90 -3.29
CA VAL A 823 -14.61 40.98 -2.16
C VAL A 823 -15.96 40.31 -2.32
N GLU A 824 -15.99 39.19 -3.02
CA GLU A 824 -17.16 38.33 -3.14
C GLU A 824 -17.28 37.43 -1.91
N PHE A 825 -18.52 37.14 -1.49
CA PHE A 825 -18.81 36.24 -0.38
C PHE A 825 -19.42 34.96 -0.93
N ASP A 826 -18.57 33.93 -0.97
CA ASP A 826 -18.94 32.57 -1.39
C ASP A 826 -19.86 31.92 -0.33
N VAL A 827 -20.68 30.95 -0.75
CA VAL A 827 -21.63 30.24 0.13
C VAL A 827 -21.49 28.74 -0.16
N PRO A 828 -21.13 27.90 0.82
CA PRO A 828 -20.88 26.48 0.58
C PRO A 828 -22.11 25.74 0.03
N TYR A 829 -21.89 24.86 -0.95
CA TYR A 829 -22.92 24.04 -1.58
C TYR A 829 -23.23 22.82 -0.71
N ARG A 830 -24.31 22.90 0.08
CA ARG A 830 -24.72 21.79 0.96
C ARG A 830 -25.11 20.51 0.22
N ASP A 831 -25.72 20.66 -0.96
CA ASP A 831 -26.20 19.53 -1.78
C ASP A 831 -25.05 18.71 -2.41
N LEU A 832 -23.80 19.21 -2.29
CA LEU A 832 -22.56 18.53 -2.68
C LEU A 832 -21.63 18.29 -1.47
N GLY A 833 -22.16 18.44 -0.25
CA GLY A 833 -21.43 18.21 0.99
C GLY A 833 -21.41 16.73 1.36
N PHE A 834 -20.26 16.25 1.84
CA PHE A 834 -20.06 14.86 2.26
C PHE A 834 -19.45 14.81 3.67
N THR A 835 -19.36 13.62 4.27
CA THR A 835 -18.70 13.44 5.58
C THR A 835 -17.34 12.78 5.47
N GLY A 836 -16.40 13.16 6.33
CA GLY A 836 -15.06 12.58 6.35
C GLY A 836 -14.19 13.19 7.45
N ASN A 837 -13.02 12.60 7.68
CA ASN A 837 -12.06 13.01 8.70
C ASN A 837 -10.82 13.65 8.06
N PRO A 838 -10.73 14.98 7.96
CA PRO A 838 -9.53 15.66 7.46
C PRO A 838 -8.40 15.76 8.51
N HIS A 839 -8.67 15.46 9.78
CA HIS A 839 -7.82 15.82 10.92
C HIS A 839 -7.78 14.75 12.03
N LYS A 840 -8.76 14.73 12.94
CA LYS A 840 -8.92 13.71 14.00
C LYS A 840 -10.38 13.28 14.25
N GLU A 841 -11.36 14.01 13.71
CA GLU A 841 -12.78 13.90 14.01
C GLU A 841 -13.56 13.90 12.69
N MET A 842 -14.70 13.19 12.64
CA MET A 842 -15.57 13.12 11.46
C MET A 842 -16.40 14.39 11.34
N VAL A 843 -16.22 15.13 10.24
CA VAL A 843 -16.89 16.42 10.02
C VAL A 843 -17.59 16.44 8.65
N THR A 844 -18.59 17.30 8.51
CA THR A 844 -19.15 17.61 7.20
C THR A 844 -18.20 18.55 6.45
N ILE A 845 -17.77 18.13 5.27
CA ILE A 845 -16.92 18.91 4.37
C ILE A 845 -17.80 19.43 3.23
N LEU A 846 -17.77 20.74 3.00
CA LEU A 846 -18.61 21.42 2.02
C LEU A 846 -17.74 22.03 0.91
N PRO A 847 -18.03 21.78 -0.38
CA PRO A 847 -17.40 22.51 -1.47
C PRO A 847 -17.99 23.92 -1.60
N THR A 848 -17.19 24.84 -2.12
CA THR A 848 -17.56 26.21 -2.52
C THR A 848 -17.13 26.42 -3.97
N LEU A 849 -17.24 27.65 -4.51
CA LEU A 849 -16.90 27.91 -5.92
C LEU A 849 -15.41 27.67 -6.24
N ASN A 850 -14.49 27.81 -5.28
CA ASN A 850 -13.04 27.59 -5.48
C ASN A 850 -12.36 26.79 -4.35
N CYS A 851 -13.09 26.32 -3.34
CA CYS A 851 -12.51 25.71 -2.15
C CYS A 851 -13.29 24.46 -1.71
N LEU A 852 -12.62 23.59 -0.95
CA LEU A 852 -13.24 22.52 -0.19
C LEU A 852 -12.97 22.79 1.30
N VAL A 853 -14.02 22.94 2.11
CA VAL A 853 -13.89 23.50 3.47
C VAL A 853 -14.66 22.73 4.55
N ASN A 854 -14.08 22.67 5.75
CA ASN A 854 -14.83 22.63 7.00
C ASN A 854 -14.50 23.87 7.83
N LEU A 855 -15.55 24.59 8.24
CA LEU A 855 -15.46 25.82 9.03
C LEU A 855 -16.17 25.72 10.39
N THR A 856 -16.85 24.60 10.69
CA THR A 856 -17.56 24.43 11.98
C THR A 856 -16.58 24.30 13.14
N GLU A 857 -15.50 23.57 12.92
CA GLU A 857 -14.55 23.12 13.95
C GLU A 857 -13.15 23.71 13.77
N THR A 858 -12.24 23.36 14.68
CA THR A 858 -10.86 23.86 14.66
C THR A 858 -9.87 22.74 15.04
N PRO A 859 -8.79 22.50 14.27
CA PRO A 859 -8.29 23.29 13.14
C PRO A 859 -9.24 23.32 11.93
N PHE A 860 -9.27 24.47 11.24
CA PHE A 860 -10.10 24.66 10.04
C PHE A 860 -9.50 23.89 8.88
N PHE A 861 -10.33 23.13 8.17
CA PHE A 861 -9.95 22.54 6.89
C PHE A 861 -10.32 23.53 5.78
N VAL A 862 -9.33 24.09 5.08
CA VAL A 862 -9.54 24.96 3.92
C VAL A 862 -8.56 24.57 2.83
N VAL A 863 -9.04 23.84 1.83
CA VAL A 863 -8.27 23.46 0.66
C VAL A 863 -8.70 24.29 -0.54
N ASP A 864 -7.70 24.83 -1.22
CA ASP A 864 -7.81 25.74 -2.36
C ASP A 864 -7.64 24.94 -3.66
N LEU A 865 -8.72 24.83 -4.45
CA LEU A 865 -8.76 23.94 -5.62
C LEU A 865 -7.81 24.40 -6.72
N ASP A 866 -7.50 25.70 -6.81
CA ASP A 866 -6.46 26.23 -7.72
C ASP A 866 -5.07 25.61 -7.45
N HIS A 867 -4.80 25.17 -6.22
CA HIS A 867 -3.52 24.60 -5.82
C HIS A 867 -3.47 23.07 -5.91
N ILE A 868 -4.59 22.38 -6.16
CA ILE A 868 -4.63 20.92 -6.29
C ILE A 868 -4.17 20.49 -7.68
N ASP A 869 -3.31 19.47 -7.72
CA ASP A 869 -2.81 18.87 -8.94
C ASP A 869 -3.66 17.69 -9.40
N HIS A 870 -3.93 16.76 -8.49
CA HIS A 870 -4.63 15.52 -8.78
C HIS A 870 -5.27 14.96 -7.51
N VAL A 871 -6.26 14.09 -7.66
CA VAL A 871 -6.95 13.42 -6.54
C VAL A 871 -6.74 11.91 -6.64
N HIS A 872 -6.28 11.28 -5.56
CA HIS A 872 -6.22 9.81 -5.49
C HIS A 872 -7.13 9.29 -4.39
N PHE A 873 -7.97 8.31 -4.71
CA PHE A 873 -8.83 7.63 -3.74
C PHE A 873 -8.14 6.36 -3.23
N GLU A 874 -7.75 6.32 -1.96
CA GLU A 874 -7.19 5.13 -1.31
C GLU A 874 -8.29 4.26 -0.70
N ARG A 875 -7.97 2.96 -0.48
CA ARG A 875 -8.85 1.94 0.11
C ARG A 875 -10.15 1.64 -0.67
N VAL A 876 -10.26 2.11 -1.91
CA VAL A 876 -11.40 1.83 -2.79
C VAL A 876 -11.43 0.33 -3.09
N THR A 877 -12.31 -0.38 -2.37
CA THR A 877 -12.45 -1.83 -2.37
C THR A 877 -13.91 -2.18 -2.08
N TYR A 878 -14.42 -3.27 -2.66
CA TYR A 878 -15.82 -3.67 -2.53
C TYR A 878 -16.25 -3.92 -1.07
N MET A 879 -15.33 -4.41 -0.23
CA MET A 879 -15.58 -4.75 1.17
C MET A 879 -15.45 -3.58 2.15
N SER A 880 -14.81 -2.47 1.79
CA SER A 880 -14.65 -1.33 2.70
C SER A 880 -15.88 -0.43 2.63
N LYS A 881 -16.55 -0.17 3.76
CA LYS A 881 -17.73 0.73 3.81
C LYS A 881 -17.38 2.21 3.60
N ALA A 882 -16.09 2.55 3.66
CA ALA A 882 -15.55 3.89 3.45
C ALA A 882 -14.20 3.86 2.72
N PHE A 883 -13.87 4.96 2.05
CA PHE A 883 -12.60 5.18 1.34
C PHE A 883 -11.93 6.48 1.83
N ASP A 884 -10.70 6.74 1.41
CA ASP A 884 -10.01 8.00 1.71
C ASP A 884 -9.74 8.81 0.44
N MET A 885 -9.74 10.13 0.54
CA MET A 885 -9.40 11.04 -0.57
C MET A 885 -8.11 11.80 -0.28
N ILE A 886 -7.14 11.69 -1.19
CA ILE A 886 -5.85 12.37 -1.15
C ILE A 886 -5.83 13.47 -2.20
N LEU A 887 -5.74 14.73 -1.75
CA LEU A 887 -5.67 15.91 -2.61
C LEU A 887 -4.20 16.33 -2.76
N ILE A 888 -3.60 15.96 -3.89
CA ILE A 888 -2.17 16.17 -4.18
C ILE A 888 -1.96 17.63 -4.58
N ASN A 889 -0.92 18.30 -4.06
CA ASN A 889 -0.63 19.71 -4.35
C ASN A 889 0.17 19.90 -5.64
N LYS A 890 -0.04 21.02 -6.35
CA LYS A 890 0.83 21.52 -7.46
C LYS A 890 2.26 21.88 -7.01
N ASP A 891 2.50 21.90 -5.71
CA ASP A 891 3.79 22.17 -5.08
C ASP A 891 4.18 20.92 -4.28
N PHE A 892 5.03 20.07 -4.88
CA PHE A 892 5.43 18.77 -4.32
C PHE A 892 6.28 18.87 -3.04
N ILE A 893 6.68 20.08 -2.63
CA ILE A 893 7.33 20.31 -1.32
C ILE A 893 6.28 20.23 -0.19
N LYS A 894 5.00 20.46 -0.48
CA LYS A 894 3.88 20.31 0.46
C LYS A 894 3.31 18.90 0.38
N MET A 895 3.16 18.27 1.55
CA MET A 895 2.41 17.01 1.66
C MET A 895 0.98 17.19 1.10
N PRO A 896 0.36 16.14 0.52
CA PRO A 896 -1.05 16.18 0.13
C PRO A 896 -1.96 16.43 1.33
N PHE A 897 -3.15 16.95 1.09
CA PHE A 897 -4.22 16.88 2.10
C PHE A 897 -4.85 15.47 2.05
N ARG A 898 -5.19 14.94 3.22
CA ARG A 898 -5.85 13.63 3.38
C ARG A 898 -7.21 13.86 4.03
N ILE A 899 -8.24 13.18 3.54
CA ILE A 899 -9.54 13.06 4.18
C ILE A 899 -9.82 11.57 4.29
N ASP A 900 -9.83 11.04 5.50
CA ASP A 900 -10.09 9.63 5.78
C ASP A 900 -11.59 9.34 5.98
N MET A 901 -12.00 8.08 5.85
CA MET A 901 -13.33 7.59 6.27
C MET A 901 -14.53 8.26 5.57
N ILE A 902 -14.42 8.56 4.28
CA ILE A 902 -15.54 9.04 3.45
C ILE A 902 -16.48 7.87 3.13
N PRO A 903 -17.80 7.94 3.41
CA PRO A 903 -18.75 6.87 3.09
C PRO A 903 -18.81 6.54 1.60
N ASN A 904 -18.88 5.26 1.23
CA ASN A 904 -18.94 4.85 -0.19
C ASN A 904 -20.12 5.45 -0.96
N GLY A 905 -21.24 5.76 -0.29
CA GLY A 905 -22.41 6.40 -0.92
C GLY A 905 -22.11 7.77 -1.53
N ASP A 906 -21.14 8.50 -0.98
CA ASP A 906 -20.73 9.82 -1.46
C ASP A 906 -19.77 9.73 -2.67
N LYS A 907 -19.23 8.54 -2.98
CA LYS A 907 -18.17 8.33 -4.00
C LYS A 907 -18.55 8.88 -5.38
N ASP A 908 -19.72 8.51 -5.89
CA ASP A 908 -20.19 8.93 -7.22
C ASP A 908 -20.40 10.45 -7.31
N ALA A 909 -21.01 11.05 -6.29
CA ALA A 909 -21.23 12.50 -6.22
C ALA A 909 -19.91 13.27 -6.17
N ILE A 910 -18.92 12.78 -5.41
CA ILE A 910 -17.58 13.37 -5.34
C ILE A 910 -16.85 13.22 -6.69
N GLN A 911 -16.94 12.06 -7.36
CA GLN A 911 -16.33 11.85 -8.69
C GLN A 911 -16.94 12.75 -9.78
N GLU A 912 -18.27 12.92 -9.77
CA GLU A 912 -18.96 13.84 -10.69
C GLU A 912 -18.58 15.30 -10.38
N TRP A 913 -18.56 15.70 -9.11
CA TRP A 913 -18.13 17.03 -8.68
C TRP A 913 -16.69 17.35 -9.12
N LEU A 914 -15.72 16.45 -8.90
CA LEU A 914 -14.34 16.62 -9.37
C LEU A 914 -14.27 16.77 -10.90
N THR A 915 -15.04 15.97 -11.63
CA THR A 915 -15.15 16.05 -13.10
C THR A 915 -15.82 17.34 -13.58
N SER A 916 -16.71 17.93 -12.78
CA SER A 916 -17.32 19.25 -13.04
C SER A 916 -16.32 20.41 -12.83
N MET A 917 -15.35 20.23 -11.94
CA MET A 917 -14.32 21.20 -11.58
C MET A 917 -13.03 21.09 -12.43
N ASP A 918 -13.05 20.32 -13.52
CA ASP A 918 -11.87 19.98 -14.35
C ASP A 918 -10.68 19.39 -13.53
N LEU A 919 -10.99 18.73 -12.39
CA LEU A 919 -10.01 18.00 -11.58
C LEU A 919 -9.94 16.54 -11.99
N THR A 920 -8.72 16.02 -12.15
CA THR A 920 -8.47 14.63 -12.50
C THR A 920 -8.38 13.76 -11.25
N TYR A 921 -8.86 12.52 -11.34
CA TYR A 921 -8.71 11.54 -10.26
C TYR A 921 -8.24 10.15 -10.70
N THR A 922 -7.74 9.39 -9.74
CA THR A 922 -7.42 7.95 -9.82
C THR A 922 -7.93 7.24 -8.57
N GLU A 923 -8.08 5.91 -8.61
CA GLU A 923 -8.47 5.10 -7.45
C GLU A 923 -7.55 3.88 -7.26
N GLY A 924 -7.32 3.50 -6.01
CA GLY A 924 -6.42 2.43 -5.62
C GLY A 924 -6.91 1.68 -4.36
N PRO A 925 -6.73 0.35 -4.29
CA PRO A 925 -7.15 -0.45 -3.14
C PRO A 925 -6.18 -0.38 -1.94
N MET A 926 -5.03 0.29 -2.08
CA MET A 926 -3.95 0.33 -1.09
C MET A 926 -3.56 1.77 -0.73
N ASN A 927 -3.06 1.97 0.49
CA ASN A 927 -2.50 3.25 0.92
C ASN A 927 -1.09 3.44 0.35
N LEU A 928 -0.75 4.65 -0.09
CA LEU A 928 0.50 4.93 -0.80
C LEU A 928 1.50 5.74 0.03
N ASN A 929 2.80 5.49 -0.19
CA ASN A 929 3.87 6.25 0.45
C ASN A 929 4.11 7.58 -0.29
N TRP A 930 3.21 8.53 -0.10
CA TRP A 930 3.24 9.87 -0.72
C TRP A 930 4.55 10.61 -0.57
N LYS A 931 5.28 10.41 0.54
CA LYS A 931 6.60 11.01 0.77
C LYS A 931 7.64 10.49 -0.22
N SER A 932 7.56 9.21 -0.60
CA SER A 932 8.44 8.62 -1.62
C SER A 932 8.00 9.03 -3.02
N ILE A 933 6.69 8.96 -3.32
CA ILE A 933 6.13 9.27 -4.64
C ILE A 933 6.39 10.73 -5.01
N LEU A 934 6.19 11.68 -4.09
CA LEU A 934 6.47 13.10 -4.32
C LEU A 934 7.97 13.43 -4.41
N ALA A 935 8.86 12.58 -3.91
CA ALA A 935 10.29 12.73 -4.16
C ALA A 935 10.60 12.35 -5.63
N THR A 936 10.17 11.15 -6.06
CA THR A 936 10.33 10.69 -7.45
C THR A 936 9.73 11.66 -8.46
N ALA A 937 8.48 12.11 -8.25
CA ALA A 937 7.79 13.04 -9.14
C ALA A 937 8.40 14.47 -9.14
N LYS A 938 9.17 14.83 -8.12
CA LYS A 938 9.83 16.15 -8.02
C LYS A 938 11.22 16.15 -8.65
N ASP A 939 11.95 15.05 -8.52
CA ASP A 939 13.32 14.95 -9.02
C ASP A 939 13.36 14.49 -10.50
N ASP A 940 12.19 14.19 -11.10
CA ASP A 940 11.99 13.90 -12.53
C ASP A 940 11.40 15.10 -13.30
N ASP A 941 12.27 15.86 -13.99
CA ASP A 941 11.88 16.97 -14.90
C ASP A 941 10.94 16.53 -16.06
N ARG A 942 10.84 15.23 -16.35
CA ARG A 942 9.98 14.66 -17.41
C ARG A 942 8.68 14.05 -16.90
N PHE A 943 8.38 14.12 -15.60
CA PHE A 943 7.24 13.43 -14.97
C PHE A 943 5.89 13.55 -15.72
N TYR A 944 5.53 14.75 -16.21
CA TYR A 944 4.28 14.99 -16.95
C TYR A 944 4.35 14.73 -18.47
N MET A 945 5.44 14.15 -18.98
CA MET A 945 5.64 13.83 -20.39
C MET A 945 5.56 12.32 -20.63
N ASN A 946 4.66 11.89 -21.53
CA ASN A 946 4.81 10.60 -22.20
C ASN A 946 6.19 10.57 -22.86
N THR A 947 7.07 9.70 -22.37
CA THR A 947 8.45 9.60 -22.82
C THR A 947 8.86 8.12 -22.88
N GLU A 948 9.63 7.75 -23.89
CA GLU A 948 10.44 6.54 -23.78
C GLU A 948 11.55 6.82 -22.75
N ASP A 949 11.53 6.08 -21.64
CA ASP A 949 12.69 6.01 -20.74
C ASP A 949 13.68 4.92 -21.21
N ASP A 950 13.19 3.88 -21.91
CA ASP A 950 13.93 2.90 -22.72
C ASP A 950 12.98 2.27 -23.78
N GLU A 951 13.54 1.68 -24.85
CA GLU A 951 12.85 1.26 -26.10
C GLU A 951 11.63 0.31 -25.94
N TYR A 952 11.53 -0.42 -24.83
CA TYR A 952 10.42 -1.36 -24.58
C TYR A 952 9.45 -0.93 -23.46
N THR A 953 9.63 0.26 -22.86
CA THR A 953 8.76 0.77 -21.79
C THR A 953 8.39 2.23 -21.98
N LYS A 954 7.18 2.46 -22.51
CA LYS A 954 6.50 3.75 -22.46
C LYS A 954 6.32 4.18 -20.99
N LYS A 955 6.81 5.36 -20.63
CA LYS A 955 6.56 5.98 -19.33
C LYS A 955 5.17 6.62 -19.33
N GLU A 956 4.30 6.14 -18.44
CA GLU A 956 2.96 6.69 -18.22
C GLU A 956 3.04 8.15 -17.72
N ALA A 957 2.16 9.03 -18.19
CA ALA A 957 2.32 10.48 -18.00
C ALA A 957 1.75 10.96 -16.65
N GLY A 958 2.62 11.48 -15.79
CA GLY A 958 2.28 12.09 -14.52
C GLY A 958 1.60 11.10 -13.58
N TRP A 959 0.35 11.37 -13.24
CA TRP A 959 -0.41 10.56 -12.28
C TRP A 959 -1.07 9.30 -12.88
N GLU A 960 -0.85 9.02 -14.17
CA GLU A 960 -1.25 7.74 -14.79
C GLU A 960 -0.62 6.55 -14.05
N ILE A 961 0.61 6.69 -13.52
CA ILE A 961 1.32 5.69 -12.69
C ILE A 961 0.57 5.25 -11.41
N LEU A 962 -0.45 6.00 -10.98
CA LEU A 962 -1.31 5.63 -9.86
C LEU A 962 -2.46 4.67 -10.25
N ARG A 963 -2.70 4.48 -11.55
CA ARG A 963 -3.67 3.51 -12.06
C ARG A 963 -3.07 2.11 -11.94
N MET A 964 -3.37 1.43 -10.83
CA MET A 964 -3.03 0.00 -10.62
C MET A 964 -3.61 -0.95 -11.69
N PHE A 965 -4.47 -0.43 -12.57
CA PHE A 965 -4.82 -1.03 -13.85
C PHE A 965 -4.34 -0.07 -14.96
N GLY A 966 -3.19 -0.39 -15.56
CA GLY A 966 -2.66 0.33 -16.71
C GLY A 966 -3.62 0.28 -17.91
N ARG A 967 -3.38 1.14 -18.91
CA ARG A 967 -4.29 1.37 -20.04
C ARG A 967 -4.70 0.07 -20.75
N ASP A 968 -6.01 -0.14 -20.91
CA ASP A 968 -6.58 -1.00 -21.95
C ASP A 968 -6.41 -0.30 -23.32
N ASP A 969 -5.15 -0.12 -23.75
CA ASP A 969 -4.80 0.51 -25.03
C ASP A 969 -5.08 -0.45 -26.20
N GLU A 970 -6.19 -0.21 -26.91
CA GLU A 970 -6.44 -0.75 -28.25
C GLU A 970 -5.73 0.11 -29.31
N ASP A 971 -4.45 -0.16 -29.60
CA ASP A 971 -3.85 0.07 -30.94
C ASP A 971 -2.46 -0.61 -31.10
N ASP A 972 -2.28 -1.41 -32.16
CA ASP A 972 -1.00 -1.95 -32.62
C ASP A 972 -0.49 -1.14 -33.83
N GLY A 973 0.83 -0.89 -33.94
CA GLY A 973 1.37 0.04 -34.95
C GLY A 973 2.86 -0.10 -35.32
N GLU A 974 3.23 -1.26 -35.87
CA GLU A 974 4.37 -1.53 -36.78
C GLU A 974 5.86 -1.41 -36.29
N GLU A 975 6.58 -2.53 -36.47
CA GLU A 975 8.00 -2.72 -36.87
C GLU A 975 9.21 -2.45 -35.91
N GLU A 976 9.64 -3.55 -35.26
CA GLU A 976 11.00 -4.16 -35.17
C GLU A 976 12.29 -3.37 -35.58
N GLU A 977 13.35 -3.34 -34.74
CA GLU A 977 14.60 -4.17 -34.86
C GLU A 977 15.74 -3.82 -33.85
N ASP A 978 16.29 -4.87 -33.20
CA ASP A 978 17.65 -5.11 -32.65
C ASP A 978 18.60 -4.01 -32.03
N ASP A 979 18.72 -4.07 -30.69
CA ASP A 979 19.88 -4.62 -29.93
C ASP A 979 21.17 -3.78 -29.59
N SER A 980 21.82 -4.23 -28.50
CA SER A 980 23.22 -3.97 -28.03
C SER A 980 23.59 -2.75 -27.15
N GLU A 981 23.51 -2.98 -25.83
CA GLU A 981 24.55 -2.70 -24.82
C GLU A 981 25.96 -2.27 -25.30
N PHE A 982 26.53 -1.18 -24.73
CA PHE A 982 27.95 -1.14 -24.30
C PHE A 982 28.39 0.11 -23.48
N GLY A 983 29.19 -0.11 -22.43
CA GLY A 983 30.12 0.88 -21.82
C GLY A 983 29.61 1.66 -20.59
N ASP A 984 30.42 1.93 -19.56
CA ASP A 984 31.84 1.58 -19.34
C ASP A 984 32.19 1.61 -17.83
N GLU A 985 32.73 0.51 -17.28
CA GLU A 985 33.48 0.50 -16.01
C GLU A 985 34.82 -0.25 -16.19
N SER A 986 35.78 0.44 -16.82
CA SER A 986 37.20 0.13 -16.75
C SER A 986 37.88 0.87 -15.57
N GLY A 987 38.74 0.27 -14.75
CA GLY A 987 39.15 -1.13 -14.69
C GLY A 987 40.47 -1.34 -13.93
N GLY A 988 40.53 -2.38 -13.08
CA GLY A 988 41.74 -2.99 -12.52
C GLY A 988 42.50 -2.27 -11.38
N ASP A 989 43.36 -2.96 -10.62
CA ASP A 989 43.51 -4.42 -10.51
C ASP A 989 44.39 -4.85 -9.29
N ASP A 990 44.42 -6.17 -9.07
CA ASP A 990 45.48 -7.01 -8.45
C ASP A 990 45.71 -7.13 -6.91
N ASP A 991 45.74 -8.42 -6.52
CA ASP A 991 46.59 -9.13 -5.54
C ASP A 991 46.26 -9.26 -4.02
N GLU A 992 45.60 -10.39 -3.72
CA GLU A 992 46.00 -11.53 -2.83
C GLU A 992 46.86 -11.31 -1.56
N GLU A 993 46.42 -11.86 -0.40
CA GLU A 993 47.06 -13.05 0.22
C GLU A 993 46.20 -13.65 1.39
N GLU A 994 46.70 -14.72 2.02
CA GLU A 994 45.94 -15.82 2.67
C GLU A 994 45.62 -15.72 4.21
N LEU A 995 44.61 -16.52 4.62
CA LEU A 995 44.45 -17.36 5.84
C LEU A 995 44.80 -16.84 7.26
N GLU A 996 43.89 -17.04 8.23
CA GLU A 996 43.94 -18.17 9.22
C GLU A 996 42.65 -18.23 10.08
N GLU A 997 42.58 -19.13 11.08
CA GLU A 997 41.35 -19.71 11.65
C GLU A 997 40.91 -19.17 13.05
N ASP A 998 39.63 -19.43 13.35
CA ASP A 998 39.12 -20.05 14.61
C ASP A 998 38.45 -19.25 15.76
N ASP A 999 37.63 -20.05 16.47
CA ASP A 999 37.03 -19.95 17.82
C ASP A 999 35.77 -19.11 18.12
N GLU A 1000 34.90 -19.78 18.90
CA GLU A 1000 33.55 -19.42 19.33
C GLU A 1000 33.52 -18.39 20.50
N ALA A 1001 32.39 -17.69 20.69
CA ALA A 1001 31.55 -17.87 21.90
C ALA A 1001 30.30 -16.94 21.93
N ASP A 1002 29.16 -17.59 21.75
CA ASP A 1002 27.81 -17.33 22.31
C ASP A 1002 27.68 -16.32 23.49
N TYR A 1003 26.68 -15.42 23.39
CA TYR A 1003 25.71 -15.13 24.49
C TYR A 1003 24.46 -14.40 23.96
N ASP A 1004 23.27 -14.89 24.34
CA ASP A 1004 21.95 -14.28 24.12
C ASP A 1004 21.79 -12.86 24.72
N THR A 1005 20.90 -12.03 24.14
CA THR A 1005 19.64 -11.57 24.80
C THR A 1005 18.77 -10.78 23.80
N GLU A 1006 17.64 -11.38 23.43
CA GLU A 1006 16.26 -10.86 23.30
C GLU A 1006 15.97 -9.35 23.03
N ASP A 1007 15.03 -9.14 22.09
CA ASP A 1007 13.99 -8.09 21.98
C ASP A 1007 14.36 -6.59 21.84
N ASP A 1008 14.44 -6.12 20.58
CA ASP A 1008 14.11 -4.74 20.18
C ASP A 1008 12.58 -4.62 19.99
N ASP A 1009 11.84 -4.41 21.09
CA ASP A 1009 10.39 -4.14 21.07
C ASP A 1009 10.13 -2.65 20.70
N ASP A 1010 9.54 -2.40 19.52
CA ASP A 1010 9.16 -1.06 19.03
C ASP A 1010 7.93 -0.52 19.81
N PHE A 1011 8.15 -0.02 21.04
CA PHE A 1011 7.08 0.53 21.87
C PHE A 1011 6.80 2.02 21.58
N ASP A 1012 5.89 2.26 20.64
CA ASP A 1012 5.32 3.58 20.34
C ASP A 1012 4.38 4.02 21.49
N GLY A 1013 4.81 4.95 22.35
CA GLY A 1013 3.99 5.35 23.50
C GLY A 1013 4.60 6.30 24.52
N ASP A 1014 4.76 7.59 24.16
CA ASP A 1014 4.83 8.69 25.15
C ASP A 1014 4.45 10.05 24.53
N ASP A 1015 3.17 10.25 24.20
CA ASP A 1015 2.62 11.54 23.70
C ASP A 1015 1.36 11.98 24.47
N GLU A 1016 1.28 11.68 25.77
CA GLU A 1016 0.33 12.36 26.68
C GLU A 1016 0.76 12.29 28.17
N LEU A 1017 1.26 13.41 28.72
CA LEU A 1017 0.95 13.88 30.10
C LEU A 1017 1.55 15.27 30.42
N ASP A 1018 1.02 15.90 31.47
CA ASP A 1018 1.57 17.05 32.22
C ASP A 1018 1.79 18.40 31.51
N GLU A 1019 0.73 18.95 30.91
CA GLU A 1019 0.48 20.41 30.97
C GLU A 1019 -0.69 20.78 31.92
N GLN A 1020 -0.63 20.36 33.20
CA GLN A 1020 -1.48 20.96 34.23
C GLN A 1020 -0.99 20.82 35.69
N GLY A 1021 -0.79 21.95 36.36
CA GLY A 1021 -0.79 22.06 37.82
C GLY A 1021 0.57 21.90 38.51
N MET A 1022 0.81 22.75 39.51
CA MET A 1022 1.84 22.53 40.53
C MET A 1022 1.21 21.72 41.67
N ASP A 1023 1.95 20.78 42.24
CA ASP A 1023 1.46 19.95 43.35
C ASP A 1023 1.22 20.79 44.63
N TRP A 1024 0.39 20.26 45.52
CA TRP A 1024 -0.11 20.97 46.71
C TRP A 1024 0.99 21.47 47.64
N ASP A 1025 2.11 20.75 47.72
CA ASP A 1025 3.26 21.14 48.55
C ASP A 1025 3.91 22.46 48.07
N GLU A 1026 3.98 22.73 46.76
CA GLU A 1026 4.47 24.03 46.26
C GLU A 1026 3.46 25.15 46.54
N MET A 1027 2.16 24.85 46.49
CA MET A 1027 1.11 25.82 46.81
C MET A 1027 1.09 26.15 48.31
N GLU A 1028 1.32 25.16 49.19
CA GLU A 1028 1.47 25.37 50.62
C GLU A 1028 2.80 26.10 50.95
N GLU A 1029 3.91 25.81 50.27
CA GLU A 1029 5.16 26.56 50.48
C GLU A 1029 5.03 28.02 50.01
N GLN A 1030 4.28 28.28 48.93
CA GLN A 1030 4.00 29.64 48.45
C GLN A 1030 3.09 30.41 49.41
N ALA A 1031 2.02 29.78 49.93
CA ALA A 1031 1.20 30.35 50.98
C ALA A 1031 2.02 30.63 52.24
N ALA A 1032 2.87 29.69 52.67
CA ALA A 1032 3.76 29.87 53.81
C ALA A 1032 4.83 30.95 53.59
N LYS A 1033 5.20 31.27 52.34
CA LYS A 1033 6.10 32.39 52.01
C LYS A 1033 5.40 33.74 52.16
N ASP A 1034 4.15 33.88 51.71
CA ASP A 1034 3.41 35.14 51.87
C ASP A 1034 2.87 35.34 53.31
N ASP A 1035 2.51 34.29 54.05
CA ASP A 1035 2.22 34.40 55.50
C ASP A 1035 3.46 34.84 56.30
N LYS A 1036 4.65 34.29 56.00
CA LYS A 1036 5.93 34.77 56.55
C LYS A 1036 6.26 36.22 56.16
N ARG A 1037 5.58 36.75 55.14
CA ARG A 1037 5.69 38.15 54.67
C ARG A 1037 4.75 39.08 55.44
N VAL A 1038 3.51 38.64 55.67
CA VAL A 1038 2.52 39.34 56.52
C VAL A 1038 3.02 39.43 57.97
N VAL A 1039 3.53 38.33 58.53
CA VAL A 1039 4.09 38.27 59.90
C VAL A 1039 5.31 39.17 60.12
N ARG A 1040 5.95 39.67 59.04
CA ARG A 1040 7.07 40.62 59.12
C ARG A 1040 6.67 42.10 59.23
N LEU A 1041 5.38 42.44 59.17
CA LEU A 1041 4.89 43.83 59.18
C LEU A 1041 3.72 44.06 60.15
N GLY A 1042 3.84 43.59 61.40
CA GLY A 1042 2.87 43.89 62.46
C GLY A 1042 3.39 43.62 63.87
N THR A 1043 3.24 44.58 64.78
CA THR A 1043 3.62 44.48 66.21
C THR A 1043 2.41 44.21 67.10
N GLY A 1044 2.49 43.27 68.05
CA GLY A 1044 1.49 43.18 69.14
C GLY A 1044 1.37 41.83 69.86
N GLU A 1045 2.02 41.73 71.02
CA GLU A 1045 1.55 41.15 72.31
C GLU A 1045 0.77 39.81 72.45
N GLU A 1046 1.17 39.08 73.51
CA GLU A 1046 0.33 38.26 74.45
C GLU A 1046 -0.27 36.88 74.06
N GLN A 1047 0.37 35.83 74.62
CA GLN A 1047 -0.22 34.75 75.47
C GLN A 1047 -1.14 33.61 74.92
N ARG A 1048 -0.57 32.39 75.03
CA ARG A 1048 -1.11 31.16 75.70
C ARG A 1048 -2.18 30.25 75.03
N ARG A 1049 -1.81 28.96 74.94
CA ARG A 1049 -2.51 27.69 75.37
C ARG A 1049 -4.00 27.45 75.01
N VAL A 1050 -4.51 26.24 74.75
CA VAL A 1050 -4.05 24.87 74.39
C VAL A 1050 -5.28 23.94 74.51
N GLU A 1051 -5.42 22.95 73.61
CA GLU A 1051 -6.31 21.75 73.63
C GLU A 1051 -7.86 21.85 73.35
N PRO A 1052 -8.51 20.76 72.82
CA PRO A 1052 -9.81 20.79 72.10
C PRO A 1052 -11.00 20.09 72.84
N PRO A 1053 -11.49 18.81 72.66
CA PRO A 1053 -11.26 17.70 71.70
C PRO A 1053 -12.51 16.98 71.07
N ARG A 1054 -12.33 16.36 69.87
CA ARG A 1054 -13.16 15.26 69.25
C ARG A 1054 -14.58 15.67 68.72
N LYS A 1055 -15.32 14.89 67.90
CA LYS A 1055 -15.39 13.42 67.64
C LYS A 1055 -16.05 13.08 66.26
N ARG A 1056 -15.81 11.88 65.69
CA ARG A 1056 -16.44 11.33 64.44
C ARG A 1056 -17.75 10.54 64.70
N ARG A 1057 -18.74 10.66 63.80
CA ARG A 1057 -19.79 9.69 63.33
C ARG A 1057 -20.92 10.49 62.61
N GLY A 1058 -21.59 10.04 61.55
CA GLY A 1058 -21.35 8.91 60.65
C GLY A 1058 -22.63 8.30 60.05
N GLY A 1059 -22.83 8.39 58.72
CA GLY A 1059 -23.70 7.51 57.92
C GLY A 1059 -25.11 8.01 57.50
N GLY A 1060 -25.29 8.21 56.19
CA GLY A 1060 -26.40 7.65 55.40
C GLY A 1060 -27.79 8.32 55.33
N GLY A 1061 -28.23 8.62 54.10
CA GLY A 1061 -29.63 8.34 53.68
C GLY A 1061 -30.49 9.47 53.06
N ARG A 1062 -30.93 9.21 51.81
CA ARG A 1062 -32.18 9.65 51.14
C ARG A 1062 -32.49 11.14 50.82
N GLU A 1063 -32.74 11.33 49.53
CA GLU A 1063 -33.86 12.03 48.87
C GLU A 1063 -34.39 13.42 49.34
N ARG A 1064 -34.32 14.34 48.36
CA ARG A 1064 -35.39 15.21 47.84
C ARG A 1064 -35.97 16.38 48.68
N ASP A 1065 -35.84 17.53 48.02
CA ASP A 1065 -36.87 18.55 47.74
C ASP A 1065 -36.91 19.89 48.52
N ARG A 1066 -37.15 20.95 47.73
CA ARG A 1066 -37.72 22.29 48.04
C ARG A 1066 -37.19 23.14 49.22
N ARG A 1067 -36.40 24.17 48.85
CA ARG A 1067 -36.79 25.62 48.73
C ARG A 1067 -38.10 26.10 49.43
N PRO A 1068 -38.31 27.43 49.70
CA PRO A 1068 -37.37 28.57 49.73
C PRO A 1068 -37.65 29.68 50.80
N GLY A 1069 -36.74 30.67 50.88
CA GLY A 1069 -37.07 32.07 51.25
C GLY A 1069 -36.89 32.46 52.73
N LYS A 1070 -37.03 33.75 53.10
CA LYS A 1070 -37.38 34.96 52.32
C LYS A 1070 -36.92 36.23 53.08
N GLN A 1071 -37.10 37.42 52.49
CA GLN A 1071 -36.91 38.77 53.09
C GLN A 1071 -35.46 39.23 53.42
N GLN A 1072 -35.16 40.54 53.59
CA GLN A 1072 -35.50 41.69 52.74
C GLN A 1072 -34.61 42.92 53.03
N ARG A 1073 -34.15 43.60 51.97
CA ARG A 1073 -33.71 45.02 51.82
C ARG A 1073 -33.42 45.93 53.05
N ARG A 1074 -32.28 46.64 52.91
CA ARG A 1074 -31.96 48.02 53.34
C ARG A 1074 -31.75 48.31 54.84
N ARG A 1075 -30.50 48.61 55.17
CA ARG A 1075 -30.10 50.02 55.29
C ARG A 1075 -29.00 50.35 54.29
#